data_AF-B6EWU0-F1
#
_entry.id   AF-B6EWU0-F1
#
_cell.length_a   1.000
_cell.length_b   1.000
_cell.length_c   1.000
_cell.angle_alpha   90.00
_cell.angle_beta   90.00
_cell.angle_gamma   90.00
#
_symmetry.space_group_name_H-M   'P 1'
#
loop_
_entity.id
_entity.type
_entity.pdbx_description
1 polymer ?
#
loop_
_entity_poly.entity_id
_entity_poly.type
_entity_poly.pdbx_seq_one_letter_code
_entity_poly.pdbx_strand_id
1 'polypeptide(L)'
;MSDTRGRQLAKIDRLQEYLCAESELVPSATVLQFHELDALAQEFLSLCLEHVKERFRLPVAWVNANNRDLWALDPHDIVPQLSATNAEQLRTAFSGSTQLQNGAVWLDAEQELSIPGLVYQRLSARLADDPALLFFLSVAAPSLETLLRFMDIRQGSPLLRRKEFRVDEPGRETRYYARQANAAWFEETQILYRELGIDAETLLQQMQPVSRFFRLPREQRHRLLERFLEQIELGISNGQTVARLRAQRVQAGVRAFYRLSGKQRKPVPRRRFLKKAHEWLLSGFFQGSWLQFLDYLDEAPAEDDYVSTAIPKPRVLDPLKVPEAMKALPAAERERILNSLDPGNSGLRARTKLARDFWKVLIHEHRKQKPGMVSLWGLIEDWPVEAPSGLQNAYNDGTYNPQLYRQRLPRELLRQIEEFYGRETARDYPTARTAALSPYYTFCEHLNPALHFWHGVGLTIWFLTQGPASRTDIPGMPEYYREDVTMLAELECPVNPALFKELGKIRVASRSSNVYTIEVRLTSSGVSTSSGPKRDDRQDRAAARSFAQLQEVYLRHLEAWTVKYFETFWRNCYRQRVAECGRRYNRLREKKGKAPTPKQFATQDVVTTINQYFGGDYTRLLEALGEPVPKAVSIREGNLILSLSALEEALREMARRQMTEDAGKLQDVLVRLGIRYCILWEGRGKPPTRSAFSSSYYYQEICQRLGKDASKNTAAAWDAFSSLIERTVKPVLSLDEES
;
A
#
# COMPACT_ATOMS: atom_id res chain seq x y z
N MET A 1 24.13 -5.05 47.85
CA MET A 1 23.62 -5.46 46.51
C MET A 1 23.22 -4.20 45.78
N SER A 2 23.91 -3.82 44.69
CA SER A 2 23.68 -2.54 44.02
C SER A 2 22.28 -2.50 43.37
N ASP A 3 21.58 -1.38 43.57
CA ASP A 3 20.38 -1.05 42.81
C ASP A 3 20.87 -0.55 41.44
N THR A 4 20.65 -1.31 40.37
CA THR A 4 21.06 -0.91 39.01
C THR A 4 20.46 0.44 38.67
N ARG A 5 21.16 1.22 37.83
CA ARG A 5 20.71 2.55 37.42
C ARG A 5 19.26 2.55 36.94
N GLY A 6 18.89 1.58 36.10
CA GLY A 6 17.55 1.49 35.56
C GLY A 6 16.47 1.26 36.64
N ARG A 7 16.78 0.57 37.75
CA ARG A 7 15.82 0.39 38.86
C ARG A 7 15.60 1.67 39.64
N GLN A 8 16.64 2.48 39.79
CA GLN A 8 16.52 3.81 40.38
C GLN A 8 15.63 4.69 39.49
N LEU A 9 15.91 4.72 38.18
CA LEU A 9 15.10 5.45 37.19
C LEU A 9 13.64 4.97 37.15
N ALA A 10 13.38 3.67 37.28
CA ALA A 10 12.03 3.10 37.24
C ALA A 10 11.13 3.55 38.41
N LYS A 11 11.73 3.91 39.55
CA LYS A 11 11.03 4.35 40.78
C LYS A 11 10.68 5.84 40.77
N ILE A 12 11.30 6.61 39.89
CA ILE A 12 11.04 8.04 39.80
C ILE A 12 9.72 8.26 39.09
N ASP A 13 8.80 8.99 39.71
CA ASP A 13 7.48 9.28 39.14
C ASP A 13 7.46 10.55 38.30
N ARG A 14 8.12 11.61 38.76
CA ARG A 14 8.08 12.93 38.12
C ARG A 14 9.14 13.08 37.02
N LEU A 15 8.76 13.65 35.88
CA LEU A 15 9.65 13.81 34.72
C LEU A 15 10.88 14.69 35.01
N GLN A 16 10.72 15.75 35.81
CA GLN A 16 11.84 16.63 36.16
C GLN A 16 12.89 15.90 37.02
N GLU A 17 12.43 15.12 38.00
CA GLU A 17 13.31 14.30 38.84
C GLU A 17 13.99 13.20 38.00
N TYR A 18 13.27 12.66 37.00
CA TYR A 18 13.81 11.66 36.08
C TYR A 18 14.95 12.24 35.24
N LEU A 19 14.77 13.45 34.69
CA LEU A 19 15.81 14.13 33.91
C LEU A 19 17.05 14.47 34.73
N CYS A 20 16.88 14.93 35.98
CA CYS A 20 18.00 15.16 36.89
C CYS A 20 18.75 13.86 37.17
N ALA A 21 18.04 12.79 37.54
CA ALA A 21 18.64 11.48 37.76
C ALA A 21 19.30 10.92 36.49
N GLU A 22 18.73 11.17 35.30
CA GLU A 22 19.32 10.78 34.03
C GLU A 22 20.66 11.46 33.82
N SER A 23 20.76 12.78 34.05
CA SER A 23 22.04 13.51 33.92
C SER A 23 23.12 13.07 34.91
N GLU A 24 22.72 12.58 36.09
CA GLU A 24 23.65 12.17 37.15
C GLU A 24 24.10 10.71 36.99
N LEU A 25 23.19 9.84 36.59
CA LEU A 25 23.43 8.40 36.60
C LEU A 25 23.87 7.86 35.23
N VAL A 26 23.45 8.45 34.12
CA VAL A 26 23.65 7.91 32.75
C VAL A 26 25.00 8.37 32.16
N PRO A 27 25.68 7.59 31.30
CA PRO A 27 26.98 7.97 30.75
C PRO A 27 26.84 9.23 29.90
N SER A 28 27.84 10.12 29.98
CA SER A 28 27.79 11.42 29.30
C SER A 28 27.58 11.33 27.78
N ALA A 29 28.03 10.24 27.15
CA ALA A 29 27.80 10.00 25.71
C ALA A 29 26.31 9.81 25.37
N THR A 30 25.56 9.05 26.18
CA THR A 30 24.12 8.85 25.97
C THR A 30 23.34 10.14 26.26
N VAL A 31 23.76 10.90 27.28
CA VAL A 31 23.17 12.21 27.60
C VAL A 31 23.38 13.19 26.44
N LEU A 32 24.58 13.22 25.85
CA LEU A 32 24.88 14.04 24.68
C LEU A 32 23.99 13.66 23.49
N GLN A 33 23.86 12.36 23.19
CA GLN A 33 22.97 11.88 22.13
C GLN A 33 21.51 12.31 22.36
N PHE A 34 21.03 12.29 23.61
CA PHE A 34 19.69 12.77 23.93
C PHE A 34 19.55 14.27 23.73
N HIS A 35 20.56 15.08 24.07
CA HIS A 35 20.53 16.51 23.79
C HIS A 35 20.48 16.82 22.29
N GLU A 36 21.27 16.11 21.47
CA GLU A 36 21.22 16.25 20.01
C GLU A 36 19.83 15.84 19.48
N LEU A 37 19.25 14.74 19.98
CA LEU A 37 17.92 14.30 19.57
C LEU A 37 16.83 15.29 19.98
N ASP A 38 16.93 15.84 21.19
CA ASP A 38 16.00 16.84 21.71
C ASP A 38 16.05 18.13 20.86
N ALA A 39 17.23 18.54 20.39
CA ALA A 39 17.39 19.68 19.48
C ALA A 39 16.75 19.44 18.10
N LEU A 40 16.96 18.25 17.50
CA LEU A 40 16.31 17.84 16.26
C LEU A 40 14.78 17.80 16.43
N ALA A 41 14.29 17.19 17.50
CA ALA A 41 12.85 17.11 17.77
C ALA A 41 12.22 18.47 18.06
N GLN A 42 12.93 19.38 18.73
CA GLN A 42 12.49 20.76 18.92
C GLN A 42 12.26 21.47 17.59
N GLU A 43 13.25 21.47 16.70
CA GLU A 43 13.11 22.13 15.39
C GLU A 43 11.99 21.48 14.55
N PHE A 44 11.96 20.16 14.49
CA PHE A 44 10.97 19.42 13.70
C PHE A 44 9.54 19.64 14.20
N LEU A 45 9.33 19.61 15.53
CA LEU A 45 8.00 19.81 16.13
C LEU A 45 7.51 21.25 15.96
N SER A 46 8.40 22.25 16.07
CA SER A 46 8.06 23.64 15.80
C SER A 46 7.57 23.83 14.36
N LEU A 47 8.29 23.27 13.39
CA LEU A 47 7.88 23.31 11.97
C LEU A 47 6.55 22.59 11.74
N CYS A 48 6.33 21.42 12.36
CA CYS A 48 5.04 20.73 12.30
C CYS A 48 3.91 21.60 12.87
N LEU A 49 4.16 22.29 13.98
CA LEU A 49 3.18 23.16 14.61
C LEU A 49 2.82 24.37 13.76
N GLU A 50 3.79 24.95 13.04
CA GLU A 50 3.51 26.01 12.05
C GLU A 50 2.60 25.51 10.92
N HIS A 51 2.86 24.33 10.36
CA HIS A 51 1.98 23.74 9.34
C HIS A 51 0.57 23.48 9.88
N VAL A 52 0.46 23.03 11.14
CA VAL A 52 -0.83 22.88 11.82
C VAL A 52 -1.51 24.25 11.93
N LYS A 53 -0.84 25.29 12.42
CA LYS A 53 -1.37 26.66 12.57
C LYS A 53 -1.83 27.25 11.24
N GLU A 54 -1.04 27.10 10.17
CA GLU A 54 -1.42 27.55 8.82
C GLU A 54 -2.70 26.87 8.32
N ARG A 55 -2.82 25.55 8.52
CA ARG A 55 -4.05 24.83 8.19
C ARG A 55 -5.23 25.28 9.05
N PHE A 56 -5.00 25.63 10.32
CA PHE A 56 -6.04 26.20 11.18
C PHE A 56 -6.51 27.59 10.74
N ARG A 57 -5.64 28.38 10.10
CA ARG A 57 -5.97 29.71 9.54
C ARG A 57 -6.79 29.64 8.25
N LEU A 58 -6.98 28.45 7.65
CA LEU A 58 -7.82 28.27 6.47
C LEU A 58 -9.32 28.49 6.78
N PRO A 59 -10.15 28.87 5.78
CA PRO A 59 -11.55 29.23 5.98
C PRO A 59 -12.34 28.17 6.75
N VAL A 60 -13.15 28.67 7.69
CA VAL A 60 -13.66 27.95 8.84
C VAL A 60 -14.67 26.81 8.51
N ALA A 61 -14.97 26.57 7.23
CA ALA A 61 -15.81 25.45 6.78
C ALA A 61 -15.21 24.06 7.06
N TRP A 62 -13.90 23.98 7.29
CA TRP A 62 -13.18 22.71 7.51
C TRP A 62 -13.27 22.18 8.94
N VAL A 63 -13.58 23.01 9.94
CA VAL A 63 -13.72 22.57 11.35
C VAL A 63 -14.93 21.61 11.54
N ASN A 64 -15.77 21.43 10.52
CA ASN A 64 -16.92 20.51 10.53
C ASN A 64 -16.73 19.24 9.67
N ALA A 65 -15.74 19.20 8.78
CA ALA A 65 -15.38 17.97 8.06
C ALA A 65 -14.34 17.23 8.91
N ASN A 66 -14.47 15.91 9.05
CA ASN A 66 -13.58 15.03 9.80
C ASN A 66 -12.13 15.57 9.85
N ASN A 67 -11.58 15.87 11.04
CA ASN A 67 -10.22 16.36 11.32
C ASN A 67 -9.07 15.44 10.80
N ARG A 68 -9.36 14.53 9.87
CA ARG A 68 -8.42 13.65 9.19
C ARG A 68 -7.30 14.44 8.49
N ASP A 69 -7.60 15.64 8.01
CA ASP A 69 -6.64 16.47 7.26
C ASP A 69 -5.69 17.29 8.17
N LEU A 70 -6.03 17.48 9.45
CA LEU A 70 -5.11 18.12 10.43
C LEU A 70 -3.86 17.27 10.69
N TRP A 71 -3.96 15.98 10.40
CA TRP A 71 -2.94 14.97 10.68
C TRP A 71 -2.22 14.46 9.42
N ALA A 72 -2.60 14.97 8.24
CA ALA A 72 -1.93 14.70 6.97
C ALA A 72 -0.64 15.55 6.84
N LEU A 73 0.24 15.47 7.84
CA LEU A 73 1.58 16.04 7.76
C LEU A 73 2.46 15.07 6.97
N ASP A 74 3.06 15.56 5.89
CA ASP A 74 4.11 14.84 5.19
C ASP A 74 5.47 15.25 5.81
N PRO A 75 6.22 14.33 6.43
CA PRO A 75 7.53 14.67 6.98
C PRO A 75 8.50 15.21 5.91
N HIS A 76 8.30 14.89 4.62
CA HIS A 76 9.13 15.40 3.53
C HIS A 76 8.97 16.90 3.27
N ASP A 77 7.85 17.50 3.67
CA ASP A 77 7.67 18.96 3.59
C ASP A 77 8.48 19.68 4.67
N ILE A 78 8.76 18.99 5.79
CA ILE A 78 9.47 19.54 6.96
C ILE A 78 10.99 19.46 6.76
N VAL A 79 11.51 18.36 6.21
CA VAL A 79 12.95 18.11 6.12
C VAL A 79 13.74 19.23 5.43
N PRO A 80 13.30 19.82 4.30
CA PRO A 80 14.02 20.91 3.64
C PRO A 80 14.12 22.19 4.48
N GLN A 81 13.29 22.33 5.52
CA GLN A 81 13.24 23.50 6.41
C GLN A 81 14.09 23.32 7.66
N LEU A 82 14.63 22.12 7.91
CA LEU A 82 15.54 21.85 9.01
C LEU A 82 16.90 22.54 8.78
N SER A 83 17.53 22.96 9.88
CA SER A 83 18.94 23.37 9.88
C SER A 83 19.82 22.25 9.31
N ALA A 84 20.92 22.64 8.63
CA ALA A 84 21.81 21.68 7.99
C ALA A 84 22.34 20.60 8.96
N THR A 85 22.62 20.99 10.21
CA THR A 85 23.04 20.09 11.28
C THR A 85 21.97 19.05 11.61
N ASN A 86 20.73 19.48 11.84
CA ASN A 86 19.63 18.58 12.20
C ASN A 86 19.19 17.72 11.00
N ALA A 87 19.23 18.25 9.78
CA ALA A 87 19.01 17.47 8.58
C ALA A 87 20.05 16.34 8.42
N GLU A 88 21.32 16.61 8.71
CA GLU A 88 22.38 15.59 8.68
C GLU A 88 22.22 14.56 9.80
N GLN A 89 21.92 15.02 11.01
CA GLN A 89 21.65 14.13 12.15
C GLN A 89 20.46 13.22 11.88
N LEU A 90 19.38 13.75 11.31
CA LEU A 90 18.22 12.98 10.88
C LEU A 90 18.63 11.89 9.89
N ARG A 91 19.39 12.25 8.83
CA ARG A 91 19.86 11.29 7.82
C ARG A 91 20.75 10.21 8.41
N THR A 92 21.65 10.56 9.31
CA THR A 92 22.66 9.62 9.85
C THR A 92 22.09 8.72 10.94
N ALA A 93 21.39 9.26 11.94
CA ALA A 93 20.87 8.51 13.08
C ALA A 93 19.63 7.65 12.73
N PHE A 94 18.83 8.09 11.75
CA PHE A 94 17.59 7.43 11.35
C PHE A 94 17.69 6.71 9.99
N SER A 95 18.88 6.57 9.38
CA SER A 95 19.01 5.70 8.22
C SER A 95 18.71 4.24 8.58
N GLY A 96 18.03 3.51 7.70
CA GLY A 96 17.81 2.07 7.90
C GLY A 96 19.11 1.28 7.98
N SER A 97 20.20 1.78 7.38
CA SER A 97 21.54 1.17 7.47
C SER A 97 22.12 1.27 8.88
N THR A 98 22.08 2.45 9.50
CA THR A 98 22.52 2.70 10.88
C THR A 98 21.68 1.88 11.85
N GLN A 99 20.36 1.93 11.70
CA GLN A 99 19.44 1.18 12.56
C GLN A 99 19.69 -0.33 12.46
N LEU A 100 19.95 -0.85 11.25
CA LEU A 100 20.27 -2.25 11.04
C LEU A 100 21.63 -2.65 11.65
N GLN A 101 22.67 -1.82 11.48
CA GLN A 101 23.97 -2.03 12.12
C GLN A 101 23.85 -2.10 13.64
N ASN A 102 22.92 -1.34 14.20
CA ASN A 102 22.58 -1.34 15.62
C ASN A 102 21.64 -2.49 16.04
N GLY A 103 21.22 -3.36 15.12
CA GLY A 103 20.43 -4.55 15.40
C GLY A 103 18.90 -4.38 15.33
N ALA A 104 18.42 -3.27 14.74
CA ALA A 104 16.98 -3.01 14.51
C ALA A 104 16.39 -3.83 13.35
N VAL A 105 16.59 -5.14 13.39
CA VAL A 105 16.08 -6.09 12.38
C VAL A 105 14.53 -6.12 12.25
N TRP A 106 13.82 -5.42 13.15
CA TRP A 106 12.36 -5.31 13.16
C TRP A 106 11.79 -4.19 12.30
N LEU A 107 12.62 -3.24 11.85
CA LEU A 107 12.21 -2.20 10.90
C LEU A 107 11.94 -2.86 9.55
N ASP A 108 10.66 -3.13 9.30
CA ASP A 108 10.19 -3.69 8.03
C ASP A 108 10.12 -2.57 6.98
N ALA A 109 10.39 -2.92 5.71
CA ALA A 109 10.20 -2.01 4.59
C ALA A 109 8.70 -1.79 4.31
N GLU A 110 7.85 -2.75 4.67
CA GLU A 110 6.40 -2.66 4.47
C GLU A 110 5.68 -2.85 5.81
N GLN A 111 5.61 -1.79 6.61
CA GLN A 111 4.53 -1.74 7.59
C GLN A 111 3.34 -1.05 6.92
N GLU A 112 2.23 -1.77 6.72
CA GLU A 112 0.93 -1.11 6.61
C GLU A 112 0.70 -0.38 7.93
N LEU A 113 1.07 0.89 7.96
CA LEU A 113 0.88 1.77 9.09
C LEU A 113 -0.59 2.16 9.15
N SER A 114 -1.42 1.25 9.63
CA SER A 114 -2.70 1.63 10.21
C SER A 114 -2.39 2.17 11.62
N ILE A 115 -2.14 3.46 11.72
CA ILE A 115 -2.02 4.16 13.00
C ILE A 115 -3.43 4.67 13.33
N PRO A 116 -4.09 4.16 14.38
CA PRO A 116 -5.38 4.68 14.80
C PRO A 116 -5.24 6.16 15.21
N GLY A 117 -6.13 7.03 14.74
CA GLY A 117 -6.19 8.45 15.16
C GLY A 117 -5.47 9.44 14.23
N LEU A 118 -4.51 8.97 13.44
CA LEU A 118 -3.79 9.77 12.45
C LEU A 118 -4.10 9.19 11.06
N VAL A 119 -4.88 9.90 10.25
CA VAL A 119 -5.11 9.51 8.86
C VAL A 119 -3.89 9.91 8.06
N TYR A 120 -2.85 9.08 8.14
CA TYR A 120 -1.84 9.09 7.10
C TYR A 120 -2.48 8.52 5.84
N GLN A 121 -2.39 9.27 4.73
CA GLN A 121 -2.42 8.64 3.42
C GLN A 121 -1.44 7.46 3.45
N ARG A 122 -1.72 6.39 2.71
CA ARG A 122 -0.79 5.26 2.59
C ARG A 122 0.55 5.80 2.10
N LEU A 123 1.46 6.11 3.02
CA LEU A 123 2.85 6.37 2.70
C LEU A 123 3.40 5.00 2.30
N SER A 124 3.49 4.76 1.01
CA SER A 124 4.08 3.55 0.41
C SER A 124 5.61 3.63 0.40
N ALA A 125 6.20 4.35 1.36
CA ALA A 125 7.65 4.50 1.48
C ALA A 125 8.21 3.36 2.34
N ARG A 126 9.34 2.80 1.90
CA ARG A 126 10.07 1.81 2.69
C ARG A 126 10.70 2.52 3.88
N LEU A 127 10.25 2.22 5.10
CA LEU A 127 10.77 2.85 6.33
C LEU A 127 12.30 2.79 6.48
N ALA A 128 12.93 1.75 5.93
CA ALA A 128 14.38 1.60 5.95
C ALA A 128 15.10 2.61 5.04
N ASP A 129 14.42 3.13 4.02
CA ASP A 129 14.97 4.02 3.01
C ASP A 129 14.56 5.48 3.25
N ASP A 130 13.84 5.75 4.35
CA ASP A 130 13.27 7.06 4.67
C ASP A 130 13.52 7.46 6.14
N PRO A 131 14.65 8.14 6.41
CA PRO A 131 14.99 8.62 7.76
C PRO A 131 13.95 9.59 8.32
N ALA A 132 13.31 10.40 7.47
CA ALA A 132 12.34 11.39 7.87
C ALA A 132 11.07 10.73 8.40
N LEU A 133 10.57 9.74 7.66
CA LEU A 133 9.41 8.96 8.09
C LEU A 133 9.72 8.14 9.34
N LEU A 134 10.91 7.54 9.45
CA LEU A 134 11.29 6.79 10.65
C LEU A 134 11.33 7.68 11.90
N PHE A 135 11.99 8.85 11.82
CA PHE A 135 12.01 9.83 12.90
C PHE A 135 10.61 10.31 13.26
N PHE A 136 9.82 10.61 12.25
CA PHE A 136 8.47 11.09 12.44
C PHE A 136 7.60 10.06 13.17
N LEU A 137 7.64 8.78 12.78
CA LEU A 137 6.85 7.74 13.42
C LEU A 137 7.33 7.36 14.82
N SER A 138 8.63 7.40 15.06
CA SER A 138 9.23 6.99 16.33
C SER A 138 9.28 8.10 17.38
N VAL A 139 9.39 9.36 16.95
CA VAL A 139 9.60 10.53 17.83
C VAL A 139 8.53 11.60 17.62
N ALA A 140 8.40 12.17 16.42
CA ALA A 140 7.62 13.39 16.22
C ALA A 140 6.10 13.17 16.32
N ALA A 141 5.53 12.20 15.63
CA ALA A 141 4.09 11.92 15.62
C ALA A 141 3.56 11.53 17.01
N PRO A 142 4.19 10.62 17.79
CA PRO A 142 3.79 10.39 19.17
C PRO A 142 3.91 11.64 20.05
N SER A 143 4.88 12.51 19.78
CA SER A 143 5.05 13.78 20.52
C SER A 143 3.95 14.78 20.17
N LEU A 144 3.61 14.93 18.90
CA LEU A 144 2.48 15.74 18.44
C LEU A 144 1.15 15.22 18.98
N GLU A 145 0.95 13.90 19.01
CA GLU A 145 -0.25 13.29 19.61
C GLU A 145 -0.38 13.65 21.09
N THR A 146 0.74 13.61 21.85
CA THR A 146 0.76 14.05 23.25
C THR A 146 0.49 15.56 23.37
N LEU A 147 1.18 16.38 22.59
CA LEU A 147 1.08 17.84 22.65
C LEU A 147 -0.30 18.36 22.23
N LEU A 148 -0.91 17.73 21.23
CA LEU A 148 -2.21 18.10 20.69
C LEU A 148 -3.34 17.22 21.25
N ARG A 149 -3.10 16.47 22.32
CA ARG A 149 -4.08 15.56 22.96
C ARG A 149 -5.40 16.26 23.27
N PHE A 150 -5.35 17.54 23.66
CA PHE A 150 -6.56 18.33 23.90
C PHE A 150 -7.42 18.53 22.64
N MET A 151 -6.81 18.61 21.46
CA MET A 151 -7.52 18.85 20.20
C MET A 151 -8.24 17.60 19.66
N ASP A 152 -7.92 16.41 20.19
CA ASP A 152 -8.52 15.14 19.79
C ASP A 152 -9.89 14.85 20.45
N ILE A 153 -10.43 15.80 21.22
CA ILE A 153 -11.74 15.71 21.90
C ILE A 153 -12.90 15.27 20.98
N ARG A 154 -12.79 15.43 19.65
CA ARG A 154 -13.85 15.08 18.69
C ARG A 154 -13.77 13.68 18.06
N GLN A 155 -12.61 13.04 17.91
CA GLN A 155 -12.52 11.88 16.99
C GLN A 155 -12.82 10.51 17.62
N GLY A 156 -12.76 10.35 18.94
CA GLY A 156 -12.93 9.00 19.50
C GLY A 156 -12.89 8.87 21.00
N SER A 157 -12.91 9.98 21.75
CA SER A 157 -12.97 9.93 23.19
C SER A 157 -14.15 9.04 23.64
N PRO A 158 -13.96 8.13 24.63
CA PRO A 158 -15.06 7.36 25.24
C PRO A 158 -16.28 8.24 25.61
N LEU A 159 -16.02 9.54 25.79
CA LEU A 159 -16.96 10.62 26.11
C LEU A 159 -18.02 10.88 25.02
N LEU A 160 -17.81 10.46 23.77
CA LEU A 160 -18.78 10.58 22.67
C LEU A 160 -19.25 9.24 22.09
N ARG A 161 -18.70 8.10 22.53
CA ARG A 161 -19.22 6.76 22.17
C ARG A 161 -20.54 6.49 22.89
N ARG A 162 -21.62 7.12 22.41
CA ARG A 162 -23.00 6.66 22.70
C ARG A 162 -23.22 5.18 22.34
N LYS A 163 -22.36 4.59 21.49
CA LYS A 163 -22.52 3.24 20.95
C LYS A 163 -21.94 2.11 21.81
N GLU A 164 -21.03 2.37 22.75
CA GLU A 164 -20.42 1.30 23.57
C GLU A 164 -21.05 1.12 24.95
N PHE A 165 -21.80 2.11 25.44
CA PHE A 165 -22.76 1.87 26.52
C PHE A 165 -24.05 1.30 25.92
N ARG A 166 -24.02 0.03 25.53
CA ARG A 166 -25.24 -0.80 25.52
C ARG A 166 -25.62 -1.03 26.98
N VAL A 167 -26.45 -0.13 27.51
CA VAL A 167 -27.20 -0.39 28.72
C VAL A 167 -28.65 -0.17 28.33
N ASP A 168 -29.45 -1.21 28.45
CA ASP A 168 -30.86 -1.28 28.07
C ASP A 168 -31.79 -0.42 28.97
N GLU A 169 -31.27 0.66 29.59
CA GLU A 169 -32.05 1.56 30.44
C GLU A 169 -31.78 3.06 30.15
N PRO A 170 -32.83 3.89 30.01
CA PRO A 170 -32.67 5.31 29.69
C PRO A 170 -32.50 6.18 30.96
N GLY A 171 -31.47 7.04 30.99
CA GLY A 171 -31.75 8.46 31.22
C GLY A 171 -30.96 9.28 32.26
N ARG A 172 -30.23 8.71 33.23
CA ARG A 172 -29.46 9.53 34.21
C ARG A 172 -28.04 9.06 34.48
N GLU A 173 -27.80 7.76 34.62
CA GLU A 173 -26.48 7.22 34.97
C GLU A 173 -25.43 7.45 33.88
N THR A 174 -25.78 7.29 32.60
CA THR A 174 -24.85 7.51 31.47
C THR A 174 -24.34 8.96 31.40
N ARG A 175 -25.15 9.94 31.82
CA ARG A 175 -24.75 11.36 31.87
C ARG A 175 -23.82 11.66 33.04
N TYR A 176 -23.98 10.96 34.15
CA TYR A 176 -23.11 11.08 35.33
C TYR A 176 -21.72 10.50 35.05
N TYR A 177 -21.65 9.26 34.54
CA TYR A 177 -20.38 8.63 34.16
C TYR A 177 -19.64 9.38 33.05
N ALA A 178 -20.35 9.90 32.05
CA ALA A 178 -19.75 10.76 31.03
C ALA A 178 -19.18 12.06 31.62
N ARG A 179 -19.83 12.67 32.62
CA ARG A 179 -19.31 13.88 33.30
C ARG A 179 -18.08 13.56 34.15
N GLN A 180 -18.09 12.46 34.89
CA GLN A 180 -16.91 12.02 35.68
C GLN A 180 -15.73 11.68 34.78
N ALA A 181 -15.94 10.95 33.69
CA ALA A 181 -14.90 10.64 32.73
C ALA A 181 -14.36 11.92 32.04
N ASN A 182 -15.22 12.92 31.76
CA ASN A 182 -14.79 14.22 31.24
C ASN A 182 -13.90 14.96 32.24
N ALA A 183 -14.26 14.95 33.53
CA ALA A 183 -13.48 15.61 34.57
C ALA A 183 -12.12 14.93 34.78
N ALA A 184 -12.10 13.59 34.85
CA ALA A 184 -10.87 12.81 34.99
C ALA A 184 -9.93 12.99 33.80
N TRP A 185 -10.45 12.93 32.57
CA TRP A 185 -9.65 13.19 31.36
C TRP A 185 -9.06 14.60 31.35
N PHE A 186 -9.81 15.59 31.85
CA PHE A 186 -9.36 16.98 31.94
C PHE A 186 -8.22 17.15 32.94
N GLU A 187 -8.38 16.55 34.13
CA GLU A 187 -7.38 16.54 35.18
C GLU A 187 -6.10 15.84 34.73
N GLU A 188 -6.21 14.67 34.10
CA GLU A 188 -5.07 13.97 33.48
C GLU A 188 -4.35 14.86 32.44
N THR A 189 -5.12 15.58 31.62
CA THR A 189 -4.58 16.45 30.58
C THR A 189 -3.86 17.67 31.17
N GLN A 190 -4.42 18.27 32.23
CA GLN A 190 -3.76 19.36 32.96
C GLN A 190 -2.46 18.90 33.64
N ILE A 191 -2.48 17.74 34.29
CA ILE A 191 -1.29 17.14 34.90
C ILE A 191 -0.23 16.92 33.83
N LEU A 192 -0.61 16.35 32.68
CA LEU A 192 0.29 16.13 31.55
C LEU A 192 0.97 17.42 31.09
N TYR A 193 0.20 18.49 30.78
CA TYR A 193 0.80 19.74 30.30
C TYR A 193 1.69 20.40 31.36
N ARG A 194 1.30 20.32 32.64
CA ARG A 194 2.13 20.81 33.75
C ARG A 194 3.46 20.05 33.85
N GLU A 195 3.42 18.71 33.74
CA GLU A 195 4.62 17.87 33.73
C GLU A 195 5.52 18.18 32.53
N LEU A 196 4.93 18.50 31.37
CA LEU A 196 5.66 18.94 30.18
C LEU A 196 6.21 20.36 30.28
N GLY A 197 5.76 21.17 31.25
CA GLY A 197 6.18 22.57 31.43
C GLY A 197 5.44 23.57 30.56
N ILE A 198 4.26 23.19 30.06
CA ILE A 198 3.39 24.04 29.27
C ILE A 198 2.36 24.70 30.19
N ASP A 199 2.39 26.03 30.28
CA ASP A 199 1.44 26.82 31.07
C ASP A 199 0.08 26.96 30.34
N ALA A 200 -0.66 25.86 30.28
CA ALA A 200 -1.98 25.81 29.67
C ALA A 200 -3.12 25.80 30.69
N GLU A 201 -2.86 25.87 32.00
CA GLU A 201 -3.87 25.63 33.04
C GLU A 201 -5.05 26.59 32.94
N THR A 202 -4.77 27.89 32.81
CA THR A 202 -5.80 28.93 32.68
C THR A 202 -6.62 28.78 31.39
N LEU A 203 -5.97 28.38 30.28
CA LEU A 203 -6.64 28.16 28.99
C LEU A 203 -7.54 26.92 29.05
N LEU A 204 -7.03 25.84 29.64
CA LEU A 204 -7.77 24.62 29.86
C LEU A 204 -9.00 24.89 30.76
N GLN A 205 -8.86 25.60 31.87
CA GLN A 205 -10.02 25.95 32.71
C GLN A 205 -11.12 26.71 31.95
N GLN A 206 -10.77 27.58 31.01
CA GLN A 206 -11.75 28.27 30.15
C GLN A 206 -12.45 27.33 29.15
N MET A 207 -11.81 26.23 28.81
CA MET A 207 -12.34 25.17 27.95
C MET A 207 -13.14 24.11 28.73
N GLN A 208 -13.14 24.15 30.08
CA GLN A 208 -13.87 23.23 30.94
C GLN A 208 -15.27 23.75 31.33
N PRO A 209 -16.30 22.89 31.37
CA PRO A 209 -16.34 21.56 30.75
C PRO A 209 -16.30 21.67 29.23
N VAL A 210 -15.87 20.61 28.54
CA VAL A 210 -15.81 20.55 27.06
C VAL A 210 -17.12 20.99 26.39
N SER A 211 -18.27 20.70 27.01
CA SER A 211 -19.58 21.14 26.54
C SER A 211 -19.76 22.67 26.57
N ARG A 212 -19.11 23.39 27.50
CA ARG A 212 -19.06 24.85 27.56
C ARG A 212 -18.17 25.40 26.46
N PHE A 213 -17.00 24.79 26.21
CA PHE A 213 -16.14 25.17 25.09
C PHE A 213 -16.90 25.15 23.75
N PHE A 214 -17.64 24.08 23.47
CA PHE A 214 -18.42 24.00 22.23
C PHE A 214 -19.62 24.95 22.15
N ARG A 215 -20.08 25.50 23.28
CA ARG A 215 -21.12 26.54 23.34
C ARG A 215 -20.59 27.96 23.14
N LEU A 216 -19.27 28.17 23.22
CA LEU A 216 -18.68 29.47 22.95
C LEU A 216 -18.89 29.86 21.47
N PRO A 217 -19.04 31.17 21.19
CA PRO A 217 -19.01 31.69 19.83
C PRO A 217 -17.80 31.17 19.06
N ARG A 218 -17.98 30.96 17.75
CA ARG A 218 -16.99 30.35 16.86
C ARG A 218 -15.62 31.03 16.95
N GLU A 219 -15.60 32.36 16.91
CA GLU A 219 -14.39 33.19 16.99
C GLU A 219 -13.69 33.07 18.34
N GLN A 220 -14.45 32.93 19.43
CA GLN A 220 -13.88 32.77 20.76
C GLN A 220 -13.23 31.39 20.90
N ARG A 221 -13.83 30.33 20.34
CA ARG A 221 -13.20 29.00 20.27
C ARG A 221 -11.91 29.02 19.48
N HIS A 222 -11.90 29.71 18.34
CA HIS A 222 -10.72 29.84 17.49
C HIS A 222 -9.57 30.54 18.24
N ARG A 223 -9.83 31.71 18.84
CA ARG A 223 -8.84 32.44 19.64
C ARG A 223 -8.31 31.63 20.83
N LEU A 224 -9.15 30.83 21.48
CA LEU A 224 -8.71 29.96 22.57
C LEU A 224 -7.79 28.84 22.08
N LEU A 225 -8.06 28.27 20.90
CA LEU A 225 -7.20 27.25 20.29
C LEU A 225 -5.88 27.86 19.79
N GLU A 226 -5.90 29.03 19.16
CA GLU A 226 -4.68 29.75 18.77
C GLU A 226 -3.78 30.01 19.98
N ARG A 227 -4.33 30.59 21.05
CA ARG A 227 -3.58 30.82 22.30
C ARG A 227 -3.04 29.54 22.91
N PHE A 228 -3.77 28.44 22.77
CA PHE A 228 -3.31 27.14 23.26
C PHE A 228 -2.14 26.59 22.43
N LEU A 229 -2.19 26.72 21.10
CA LEU A 229 -1.08 26.37 20.21
C LEU A 229 0.14 27.27 20.49
N GLU A 230 -0.04 28.56 20.76
CA GLU A 230 1.03 29.47 21.17
C GLU A 230 1.72 29.02 22.47
N GLN A 231 0.97 28.53 23.47
CA GLN A 231 1.57 28.00 24.69
C GLN A 231 2.39 26.73 24.43
N ILE A 232 1.91 25.86 23.52
CA ILE A 232 2.67 24.69 23.10
C ILE A 232 3.96 25.12 22.39
N GLU A 233 3.88 26.08 21.47
CA GLU A 233 5.02 26.62 20.72
C GLU A 233 6.08 27.23 21.63
N LEU A 234 5.66 28.03 22.62
CA LEU A 234 6.54 28.58 23.66
C LEU A 234 7.21 27.45 24.46
N GLY A 235 6.44 26.42 24.83
CA GLY A 235 6.96 25.24 25.50
C GLY A 235 8.03 24.52 24.69
N ILE A 236 7.79 24.27 23.39
CA ILE A 236 8.75 23.62 22.49
C ILE A 236 10.01 24.49 22.34
N SER A 237 9.84 25.80 22.15
CA SER A 237 10.94 26.75 21.94
C SER A 237 11.90 26.84 23.12
N ASN A 238 11.41 26.59 24.34
CA ASN A 238 12.23 26.55 25.55
C ASN A 238 13.06 25.26 25.70
N GLY A 239 12.92 24.27 24.79
CA GLY A 239 13.66 23.00 24.74
C GLY A 239 13.31 21.99 25.84
N GLN A 240 12.97 22.46 27.04
CA GLN A 240 12.63 21.60 28.19
C GLN A 240 11.42 20.69 27.92
N THR A 241 10.44 21.16 27.15
CA THR A 241 9.25 20.38 26.80
C THR A 241 9.63 19.13 26.01
N VAL A 242 10.56 19.24 25.07
CA VAL A 242 10.99 18.12 24.23
C VAL A 242 11.76 17.09 25.04
N ALA A 243 12.69 17.54 25.89
CA ALA A 243 13.39 16.67 26.83
C ALA A 243 12.42 15.92 27.76
N ARG A 244 11.36 16.59 28.23
CA ARG A 244 10.31 15.97 29.07
C ARG A 244 9.45 14.99 28.29
N LEU A 245 9.11 15.27 27.02
CA LEU A 245 8.43 14.33 26.13
C LEU A 245 9.27 13.07 25.92
N ARG A 246 10.57 13.23 25.62
CA ARG A 246 11.51 12.10 25.53
C ARG A 246 11.56 11.31 26.83
N ALA A 247 11.78 11.98 27.96
CA ALA A 247 11.84 11.34 29.28
C ALA A 247 10.58 10.54 29.59
N GLN A 248 9.39 11.08 29.30
CA GLN A 248 8.12 10.38 29.48
C GLN A 248 8.08 9.06 28.69
N ARG A 249 8.54 9.06 27.43
CA ARG A 249 8.56 7.88 26.57
C ARG A 249 9.60 6.86 27.05
N VAL A 250 10.82 7.30 27.35
CA VAL A 250 11.90 6.45 27.84
C VAL A 250 11.51 5.84 29.19
N GLN A 251 11.05 6.63 30.15
CA GLN A 251 10.59 6.17 31.47
C GLN A 251 9.47 5.13 31.36
N ALA A 252 8.50 5.32 30.47
CA ALA A 252 7.46 4.32 30.22
C ALA A 252 8.04 2.98 29.74
N GLY A 253 9.05 3.03 28.86
CA GLY A 253 9.82 1.87 28.40
C GLY A 253 10.62 1.20 29.51
N VAL A 254 11.32 1.97 30.34
CA VAL A 254 12.05 1.48 31.51
C VAL A 254 11.11 0.74 32.46
N ARG A 255 9.96 1.33 32.80
CA ARG A 255 8.94 0.68 33.64
C ARG A 255 8.41 -0.60 33.01
N ALA A 256 8.20 -0.62 31.69
CA ALA A 256 7.76 -1.83 30.98
C ALA A 256 8.81 -2.94 31.04
N PHE A 257 10.11 -2.60 30.90
CA PHE A 257 11.21 -3.55 31.05
C PHE A 257 11.23 -4.19 32.44
N TYR A 258 11.18 -3.39 33.51
CA TYR A 258 11.22 -3.92 34.88
C TYR A 258 9.95 -4.68 35.29
N ARG A 259 8.79 -4.36 34.70
CA ARG A 259 7.59 -5.21 34.83
C ARG A 259 7.81 -6.62 34.26
N LEU A 260 8.62 -6.77 33.20
CA LEU A 260 8.93 -8.06 32.59
C LEU A 260 10.02 -8.84 33.34
N SER A 261 10.98 -8.15 33.97
CA SER A 261 12.04 -8.76 34.79
C SER A 261 11.47 -9.50 36.01
N GLY A 262 10.30 -9.07 36.50
CA GLY A 262 9.58 -9.72 37.60
C GLY A 262 10.39 -9.78 38.90
N LYS A 263 9.97 -10.60 39.86
CA LYS A 263 10.65 -10.72 41.16
C LYS A 263 11.95 -11.54 41.10
N GLN A 264 12.10 -12.42 40.09
CA GLN A 264 13.21 -13.38 40.01
C GLN A 264 14.51 -12.79 39.42
N ARG A 265 14.57 -11.49 39.10
CA ARG A 265 15.78 -10.77 38.62
C ARG A 265 16.53 -11.49 37.50
N LYS A 266 15.80 -12.17 36.60
CA LYS A 266 16.40 -12.75 35.40
C LYS A 266 16.56 -11.64 34.35
N PRO A 267 17.66 -11.63 33.57
CA PRO A 267 17.77 -10.77 32.39
C PRO A 267 16.53 -10.92 31.52
N VAL A 268 15.99 -9.80 31.02
CA VAL A 268 14.81 -9.80 30.16
C VAL A 268 15.26 -10.05 28.73
N PRO A 269 14.85 -11.15 28.07
CA PRO A 269 15.22 -11.39 26.69
C PRO A 269 14.64 -10.31 25.78
N ARG A 270 15.43 -9.84 24.82
CA ARG A 270 15.05 -8.84 23.80
C ARG A 270 13.69 -9.14 23.18
N ARG A 271 13.48 -10.40 22.78
CA ARG A 271 12.25 -10.87 22.12
C ARG A 271 10.99 -10.71 22.98
N ARG A 272 11.13 -10.71 24.31
CA ARG A 272 10.03 -10.53 25.25
C ARG A 272 9.67 -9.05 25.42
N PHE A 273 10.67 -8.16 25.32
CA PHE A 273 10.49 -6.71 25.41
C PHE A 273 9.98 -6.10 24.10
N LEU A 274 10.53 -6.52 22.95
CA LEU A 274 10.21 -6.02 21.61
C LEU A 274 8.78 -6.32 21.17
N LYS A 275 7.84 -5.53 21.65
CA LYS A 275 6.49 -5.34 21.11
C LYS A 275 6.49 -4.07 20.24
N LYS A 276 5.52 -3.92 19.32
CA LYS A 276 5.47 -2.80 18.35
C LYS A 276 5.72 -1.42 18.98
N ALA A 277 5.17 -1.14 20.17
CA ALA A 277 5.39 0.14 20.85
C ALA A 277 6.86 0.36 21.30
N HIS A 278 7.55 -0.70 21.71
CA HIS A 278 8.95 -0.63 22.15
C HIS A 278 9.94 -0.70 20.98
N GLU A 279 9.53 -1.25 19.84
CA GLU A 279 10.29 -1.16 18.59
C GLU A 279 10.54 0.30 18.21
N TRP A 280 9.49 1.14 18.28
CA TRP A 280 9.60 2.58 18.04
C TRP A 280 10.41 3.31 19.11
N LEU A 281 10.28 2.92 20.37
CA LEU A 281 11.10 3.47 21.44
C LEU A 281 12.60 3.28 21.16
N LEU A 282 13.00 2.04 20.83
CA LEU A 282 14.41 1.76 20.53
C LEU A 282 14.87 2.48 19.27
N SER A 283 14.09 2.46 18.19
CA SER A 283 14.47 3.16 16.95
C SER A 283 14.56 4.68 17.11
N GLY A 284 13.66 5.25 17.92
CA GLY A 284 13.57 6.68 18.21
C GLY A 284 14.70 7.21 19.08
N PHE A 285 14.98 6.55 20.20
CA PHE A 285 15.82 7.10 21.26
C PHE A 285 17.17 6.39 21.40
N PHE A 286 17.27 5.14 20.96
CA PHE A 286 18.47 4.31 21.10
C PHE A 286 19.03 3.87 19.74
N GLN A 287 18.70 4.59 18.66
CA GLN A 287 19.10 4.30 17.28
C GLN A 287 18.86 2.85 16.85
N GLY A 288 17.85 2.20 17.43
CA GLY A 288 17.53 0.81 17.18
C GLY A 288 18.35 -0.22 17.97
N SER A 289 19.25 0.21 18.85
CA SER A 289 20.16 -0.63 19.62
C SER A 289 19.53 -1.15 20.91
N TRP A 290 19.31 -2.47 20.96
CA TRP A 290 18.95 -3.17 22.20
C TRP A 290 20.07 -3.08 23.25
N LEU A 291 21.32 -3.19 22.82
CA LEU A 291 22.47 -3.15 23.73
C LEU A 291 22.67 -1.76 24.32
N GLN A 292 22.43 -0.70 23.55
CA GLN A 292 22.49 0.67 24.07
C GLN A 292 21.39 0.93 25.11
N PHE A 293 20.19 0.35 24.92
CA PHE A 293 19.14 0.43 25.93
C PHE A 293 19.49 -0.33 27.21
N LEU A 294 20.11 -1.52 27.10
CA LEU A 294 20.59 -2.26 28.27
C LEU A 294 21.74 -1.55 28.99
N ASP A 295 22.67 -0.99 28.22
CA ASP A 295 23.74 -0.14 28.73
C ASP A 295 23.13 1.04 29.49
N TYR A 296 22.18 1.77 28.90
CA TYR A 296 21.41 2.84 29.57
C TYR A 296 20.78 2.40 30.90
N LEU A 297 20.35 1.15 31.03
CA LEU A 297 19.78 0.62 32.28
C LEU A 297 20.81 0.08 33.27
N ASP A 298 22.08 -0.08 32.88
CA ASP A 298 23.09 -0.83 33.62
C ASP A 298 22.63 -2.29 33.89
N GLU A 299 22.12 -2.94 32.84
CA GLU A 299 21.62 -4.32 32.88
C GLU A 299 22.36 -5.19 31.84
N ALA A 300 22.57 -6.46 32.17
CA ALA A 300 23.22 -7.42 31.26
C ALA A 300 22.22 -8.02 30.25
N PRO A 301 22.66 -8.35 29.02
CA PRO A 301 21.83 -9.11 28.08
C PRO A 301 21.53 -10.52 28.61
N ALA A 302 20.41 -11.10 28.18
CA ALA A 302 20.14 -12.51 28.47
C ALA A 302 21.15 -13.43 27.77
N GLU A 303 21.43 -14.61 28.34
CA GLU A 303 22.42 -15.56 27.80
C GLU A 303 22.11 -15.99 26.35
N ASP A 304 20.84 -15.99 25.96
CA ASP A 304 20.35 -16.34 24.62
C ASP A 304 20.01 -15.12 23.73
N ASP A 305 20.29 -13.89 24.20
CA ASP A 305 20.04 -12.67 23.44
C ASP A 305 21.11 -12.46 22.36
N TYR A 306 20.87 -13.03 21.19
CA TYR A 306 21.61 -12.69 19.97
C TYR A 306 21.04 -11.41 19.33
N VAL A 307 21.89 -10.38 19.23
CA VAL A 307 21.62 -9.16 18.44
C VAL A 307 22.27 -9.33 17.08
N SER A 308 21.47 -9.72 16.10
CA SER A 308 21.92 -9.77 14.71
C SER A 308 22.12 -8.35 14.19
N THR A 309 23.36 -7.99 13.88
CA THR A 309 23.72 -6.71 13.24
C THR A 309 23.68 -6.80 11.71
N ALA A 310 23.35 -7.98 11.16
CA ALA A 310 23.25 -8.21 9.74
C ALA A 310 22.15 -9.23 9.42
N ILE A 311 21.22 -8.86 8.54
CA ILE A 311 20.27 -9.84 7.99
C ILE A 311 21.03 -10.66 6.95
N PRO A 312 21.02 -12.01 7.02
CA PRO A 312 21.64 -12.85 6.03
C PRO A 312 21.18 -12.47 4.61
N LYS A 313 22.11 -12.37 3.66
CA LYS A 313 21.76 -12.13 2.26
C LYS A 313 20.89 -13.30 1.78
N PRO A 314 19.78 -13.02 1.08
CA PRO A 314 18.93 -14.06 0.55
C PRO A 314 19.71 -14.91 -0.46
N ARG A 315 19.62 -16.23 -0.32
CA ARG A 315 20.13 -17.15 -1.34
C ARG A 315 19.07 -17.27 -2.42
N VAL A 316 19.22 -16.57 -3.53
CA VAL A 316 18.29 -16.71 -4.67
C VAL A 316 18.86 -17.72 -5.64
N LEU A 317 18.16 -18.83 -5.82
CA LEU A 317 18.43 -19.76 -6.92
C LEU A 317 17.91 -19.11 -8.21
N ASP A 318 18.81 -18.96 -9.18
CA ASP A 318 18.49 -18.40 -10.50
C ASP A 318 18.48 -19.52 -11.55
N PRO A 319 17.33 -20.17 -11.76
CA PRO A 319 17.21 -21.24 -12.73
C PRO A 319 17.21 -20.73 -14.18
N LEU A 320 17.18 -19.41 -14.42
CA LEU A 320 17.27 -18.83 -15.76
C LEU A 320 18.73 -18.65 -16.21
N LYS A 321 19.69 -18.62 -15.28
CA LYS A 321 21.11 -18.55 -15.60
C LYS A 321 21.57 -19.86 -16.23
N VAL A 322 22.00 -19.79 -17.50
CA VAL A 322 22.70 -20.89 -18.16
C VAL A 322 24.17 -20.84 -17.74
N PRO A 323 24.72 -21.87 -17.05
CA PRO A 323 26.14 -21.94 -16.75
C PRO A 323 26.99 -21.90 -18.03
N GLU A 324 28.14 -21.24 -18.00
CA GLU A 324 29.01 -21.10 -19.18
C GLU A 324 29.42 -22.46 -19.75
N ALA A 325 29.72 -23.42 -18.87
CA ALA A 325 30.04 -24.80 -19.22
C ALA A 325 28.90 -25.52 -19.97
N MET A 326 27.64 -25.11 -19.78
CA MET A 326 26.48 -25.71 -20.47
C MET A 326 26.23 -25.09 -21.85
N LYS A 327 26.85 -23.95 -22.20
CA LYS A 327 26.66 -23.34 -23.53
C LYS A 327 27.18 -24.23 -24.66
N ALA A 328 28.21 -25.03 -24.38
CA ALA A 328 28.81 -25.97 -25.32
C ALA A 328 27.95 -27.23 -25.58
N LEU A 329 26.89 -27.47 -24.79
CA LEU A 329 26.02 -28.63 -24.97
C LEU A 329 25.02 -28.43 -26.13
N PRO A 330 24.60 -29.52 -26.81
CA PRO A 330 23.51 -29.48 -27.78
C PRO A 330 22.24 -28.87 -27.17
N ALA A 331 21.47 -28.13 -27.97
CA ALA A 331 20.32 -27.35 -27.47
C ALA A 331 19.29 -28.21 -26.72
N ALA A 332 18.99 -29.41 -27.21
CA ALA A 332 18.03 -30.31 -26.57
C ALA A 332 18.52 -30.84 -25.20
N GLU A 333 19.80 -31.18 -25.10
CA GLU A 333 20.40 -31.69 -23.86
C GLU A 333 20.59 -30.57 -22.82
N ARG A 334 20.98 -29.39 -23.29
CA ARG A 334 21.01 -28.18 -22.48
C ARG A 334 19.63 -27.86 -21.91
N GLU A 335 18.57 -27.88 -22.72
CA GLU A 335 17.20 -27.65 -22.23
C GLU A 335 16.76 -28.72 -21.22
N ARG A 336 17.11 -29.99 -21.44
CA ARG A 336 16.81 -31.07 -20.48
C ARG A 336 17.46 -30.83 -19.11
N ILE A 337 18.75 -30.48 -19.10
CA ILE A 337 19.48 -30.20 -17.85
C ILE A 337 18.93 -28.94 -17.19
N LEU A 338 18.69 -27.88 -17.95
CA LEU A 338 18.16 -26.64 -17.41
C LEU A 338 16.73 -26.78 -16.86
N ASN A 339 15.90 -27.64 -17.44
CA ASN A 339 14.58 -27.98 -16.89
C ASN A 339 14.71 -28.80 -15.60
N SER A 340 15.73 -29.68 -15.48
CA SER A 340 15.99 -30.39 -14.21
C SER A 340 16.47 -29.47 -13.08
N LEU A 341 16.94 -28.27 -13.42
CA LEU A 341 17.36 -27.24 -12.47
C LEU A 341 16.22 -26.25 -12.12
N ASP A 342 15.03 -26.41 -12.70
CA ASP A 342 13.85 -25.61 -12.37
C ASP A 342 13.26 -26.07 -11.02
N PRO A 343 13.36 -25.26 -9.93
CA PRO A 343 12.90 -25.66 -8.60
C PRO A 343 11.43 -26.11 -8.63
N GLY A 344 11.19 -27.36 -8.22
CA GLY A 344 9.85 -27.93 -8.12
C GLY A 344 9.07 -27.99 -9.44
N ASN A 345 9.73 -27.95 -10.61
CA ASN A 345 9.08 -27.71 -11.92
C ASN A 345 8.20 -26.46 -11.88
N SER A 346 8.76 -25.34 -11.40
CA SER A 346 8.04 -24.07 -11.27
C SER A 346 7.38 -23.66 -12.59
N GLY A 347 7.96 -24.07 -13.73
CA GLY A 347 7.54 -23.69 -15.06
C GLY A 347 8.05 -22.30 -15.43
N LEU A 348 9.08 -21.81 -14.75
CA LEU A 348 9.61 -20.45 -14.96
C LEU A 348 10.11 -20.28 -16.39
N ARG A 349 10.80 -21.28 -16.96
CA ARG A 349 11.25 -21.27 -18.36
C ARG A 349 10.10 -21.26 -19.35
N ALA A 350 9.06 -22.04 -19.09
CA ALA A 350 7.85 -22.06 -19.90
C ALA A 350 7.13 -20.69 -19.84
N ARG A 351 7.09 -20.05 -18.67
CA ARG A 351 6.59 -18.67 -18.51
C ARG A 351 7.44 -17.64 -19.24
N THR A 352 8.77 -17.76 -19.24
CA THR A 352 9.66 -16.90 -20.04
C THR A 352 9.38 -17.05 -21.53
N LYS A 353 9.19 -18.28 -22.01
CA LYS A 353 8.79 -18.53 -23.41
C LYS A 353 7.44 -17.90 -23.71
N LEU A 354 6.45 -18.10 -22.84
CA LEU A 354 5.11 -17.51 -22.96
C LEU A 354 5.19 -15.97 -23.05
N ALA A 355 5.94 -15.35 -22.14
CA ALA A 355 6.19 -13.91 -22.13
C ALA A 355 6.81 -13.43 -23.46
N ARG A 356 7.80 -14.14 -23.98
CA ARG A 356 8.44 -13.83 -25.26
C ARG A 356 7.47 -13.95 -26.44
N ASP A 357 6.66 -15.01 -26.46
CA ASP A 357 5.70 -15.25 -27.53
C ASP A 357 4.57 -14.20 -27.50
N PHE A 358 4.09 -13.82 -26.32
CA PHE A 358 3.20 -12.67 -26.15
C PHE A 358 3.83 -11.37 -26.65
N TRP A 359 5.09 -11.11 -26.29
CA TRP A 359 5.77 -9.87 -26.69
C TRP A 359 5.90 -9.73 -28.21
N LYS A 360 6.13 -10.84 -28.93
CA LYS A 360 6.10 -10.86 -30.40
C LYS A 360 4.72 -10.49 -30.94
N VAL A 361 3.65 -11.01 -30.33
CA VAL A 361 2.27 -10.67 -30.72
C VAL A 361 1.98 -9.19 -30.45
N LEU A 362 2.44 -8.64 -29.32
CA LEU A 362 2.32 -7.22 -29.01
C LEU A 362 2.96 -6.35 -30.12
N ILE A 363 4.21 -6.62 -30.48
CA ILE A 363 4.92 -5.91 -31.56
C ILE A 363 4.16 -6.04 -32.88
N HIS A 364 3.66 -7.23 -33.18
CA HIS A 364 2.89 -7.51 -34.39
C HIS A 364 1.58 -6.72 -34.47
N GLU A 365 0.82 -6.66 -33.38
CA GLU A 365 -0.44 -5.91 -33.34
C GLU A 365 -0.19 -4.39 -33.43
N HIS A 366 0.84 -3.87 -32.76
CA HIS A 366 1.26 -2.47 -32.95
C HIS A 366 1.69 -2.19 -34.38
N ARG A 367 2.43 -3.08 -35.04
CA ARG A 367 2.83 -2.95 -36.46
C ARG A 367 1.65 -3.00 -37.43
N LYS A 368 0.64 -3.82 -37.14
CA LYS A 368 -0.57 -3.94 -37.95
C LYS A 368 -1.49 -2.74 -37.82
N GLN A 369 -1.43 -2.00 -36.71
CA GLN A 369 -2.30 -0.86 -36.48
C GLN A 369 -2.09 0.19 -37.58
N LYS A 370 -3.18 0.64 -38.21
CA LYS A 370 -3.21 1.64 -39.28
C LYS A 370 -4.10 2.82 -38.89
N PRO A 371 -3.92 4.00 -39.53
CA PRO A 371 -4.83 5.12 -39.37
C PRO A 371 -6.29 4.69 -39.57
N GLY A 372 -7.18 5.18 -38.71
CA GLY A 372 -8.60 4.83 -38.73
C GLY A 372 -8.98 3.47 -38.12
N MET A 373 -8.02 2.61 -37.74
CA MET A 373 -8.32 1.43 -36.91
C MET A 373 -8.64 1.85 -35.47
N VAL A 374 -9.39 1.00 -34.76
CA VAL A 374 -9.64 1.17 -33.32
C VAL A 374 -8.33 1.21 -32.52
N SER A 375 -8.38 1.90 -31.39
CA SER A 375 -7.26 1.92 -30.44
C SER A 375 -6.93 0.50 -29.98
N LEU A 376 -5.64 0.24 -29.74
CA LEU A 376 -5.20 -0.98 -29.05
C LEU A 376 -5.41 -0.90 -27.53
N TRP A 377 -6.04 0.16 -27.01
CA TRP A 377 -6.35 0.26 -25.58
C TRP A 377 -7.39 -0.80 -25.21
N GLY A 378 -7.04 -1.66 -24.25
CA GLY A 378 -7.75 -2.89 -23.90
C GLY A 378 -7.14 -4.16 -24.50
N LEU A 379 -6.08 -4.04 -25.31
CA LEU A 379 -5.17 -5.16 -25.57
C LEU A 379 -4.45 -5.54 -24.27
N ILE A 380 -4.03 -4.55 -23.47
CA ILE A 380 -3.60 -4.75 -22.09
C ILE A 380 -4.73 -4.31 -21.18
N GLU A 381 -5.11 -5.16 -20.24
CA GLU A 381 -6.12 -4.82 -19.25
C GLU A 381 -5.48 -4.14 -18.06
N ASP A 382 -5.89 -2.90 -17.80
CA ASP A 382 -5.40 -2.11 -16.66
C ASP A 382 -6.09 -2.50 -15.35
N TRP A 383 -7.08 -3.41 -15.41
CA TRP A 383 -7.94 -3.75 -14.26
C TRP A 383 -8.28 -5.24 -14.20
N PRO A 384 -8.28 -5.87 -13.01
CA PRO A 384 -8.51 -7.30 -12.88
C PRO A 384 -9.96 -7.73 -13.10
N VAL A 385 -10.95 -6.83 -12.93
CA VAL A 385 -12.37 -7.23 -12.98
C VAL A 385 -13.23 -6.29 -13.85
N GLU A 386 -12.89 -5.01 -13.97
CA GLU A 386 -13.45 -4.06 -14.96
C GLU A 386 -12.85 -2.67 -14.77
N ALA A 387 -12.98 -1.83 -15.80
CA ALA A 387 -12.50 -0.46 -15.78
C ALA A 387 -13.37 0.45 -14.87
N PRO A 388 -12.78 1.44 -14.17
CA PRO A 388 -13.51 2.38 -13.32
C PRO A 388 -14.69 3.04 -14.03
N SER A 389 -15.76 3.33 -13.29
CA SER A 389 -16.99 3.99 -13.80
C SER A 389 -16.73 5.34 -14.49
N GLY A 390 -15.59 5.98 -14.24
CA GLY A 390 -15.15 7.20 -14.94
C GLY A 390 -14.76 7.00 -16.41
N LEU A 391 -14.61 5.76 -16.89
CA LEU A 391 -14.31 5.45 -18.29
C LEU A 391 -15.54 5.32 -19.18
N GLN A 392 -16.76 5.57 -18.66
CA GLN A 392 -18.01 5.50 -19.41
C GLN A 392 -17.93 6.32 -20.73
N ASN A 393 -17.25 7.46 -20.71
CA ASN A 393 -17.03 8.28 -21.91
C ASN A 393 -16.09 7.60 -22.93
N ALA A 394 -15.04 6.91 -22.46
CA ALA A 394 -14.09 6.16 -23.30
C ALA A 394 -14.71 4.87 -23.90
N TYR A 395 -15.69 4.29 -23.22
CA TYR A 395 -16.53 3.22 -23.76
C TYR A 395 -17.46 3.75 -24.86
N ASN A 396 -18.10 4.90 -24.63
CA ASN A 396 -19.10 5.46 -25.53
C ASN A 396 -18.51 6.08 -26.81
N ASP A 397 -17.27 6.57 -26.77
CA ASP A 397 -16.57 7.10 -27.94
C ASP A 397 -15.71 6.05 -28.69
N GLY A 398 -15.69 4.81 -28.20
CA GLY A 398 -14.96 3.68 -28.81
C GLY A 398 -13.44 3.73 -28.63
N THR A 399 -12.92 4.55 -27.71
CA THR A 399 -11.48 4.69 -27.48
C THR A 399 -10.88 3.58 -26.62
N TYR A 400 -11.64 3.03 -25.66
CA TYR A 400 -11.25 1.86 -24.88
C TYR A 400 -12.05 0.64 -25.34
N ASN A 401 -11.35 -0.43 -25.70
CA ASN A 401 -11.92 -1.66 -26.21
C ASN A 401 -11.72 -2.78 -25.18
N PRO A 402 -12.62 -2.94 -24.19
CA PRO A 402 -12.45 -3.96 -23.16
C PRO A 402 -12.32 -5.34 -23.79
N GLN A 403 -11.45 -6.17 -23.23
CA GLN A 403 -11.20 -7.54 -23.64
C GLN A 403 -10.73 -7.69 -25.10
N LEU A 404 -10.15 -6.63 -25.69
CA LEU A 404 -9.59 -6.69 -27.05
C LEU A 404 -8.56 -7.82 -27.19
N TYR A 405 -7.85 -8.15 -26.11
CA TYR A 405 -6.94 -9.29 -26.05
C TYR A 405 -7.58 -10.64 -26.44
N ARG A 406 -8.86 -10.86 -26.09
CA ARG A 406 -9.59 -12.09 -26.47
C ARG A 406 -9.81 -12.19 -27.97
N GLN A 407 -9.88 -11.04 -28.65
CA GLN A 407 -10.11 -10.95 -30.09
C GLN A 407 -8.80 -10.96 -30.89
N ARG A 408 -7.72 -10.39 -30.33
CA ARG A 408 -6.46 -10.14 -31.02
C ARG A 408 -5.37 -11.17 -30.73
N LEU A 409 -5.36 -11.76 -29.54
CA LEU A 409 -4.33 -12.73 -29.19
C LEU A 409 -4.67 -14.13 -29.72
N PRO A 410 -3.66 -14.94 -30.09
CA PRO A 410 -3.87 -16.34 -30.43
C PRO A 410 -4.52 -17.12 -29.28
N ARG A 411 -5.53 -17.94 -29.58
CA ARG A 411 -6.23 -18.77 -28.58
C ARG A 411 -5.30 -19.64 -27.74
N GLU A 412 -4.27 -20.20 -28.38
CA GLU A 412 -3.27 -21.02 -27.69
C GLU A 412 -2.44 -20.21 -26.68
N LEU A 413 -2.17 -18.93 -26.98
CA LEU A 413 -1.47 -18.04 -26.05
C LEU A 413 -2.34 -17.76 -24.82
N LEU A 414 -3.63 -17.51 -25.02
CA LEU A 414 -4.60 -17.32 -23.94
C LEU A 414 -4.72 -18.57 -23.07
N ARG A 415 -4.81 -19.75 -23.69
CA ARG A 415 -4.84 -21.04 -22.98
C ARG A 415 -3.60 -21.24 -22.12
N GLN A 416 -2.41 -20.92 -22.63
CA GLN A 416 -1.16 -21.01 -21.86
C GLN A 416 -1.12 -20.00 -20.71
N ILE A 417 -1.66 -18.78 -20.90
CA ILE A 417 -1.80 -17.80 -19.81
C ILE A 417 -2.72 -18.35 -18.73
N GLU A 418 -3.88 -18.91 -19.10
CA GLU A 418 -4.79 -19.56 -18.15
C GLU A 418 -4.15 -20.76 -17.45
N GLU A 419 -3.34 -21.54 -18.14
CA GLU A 419 -2.63 -22.68 -17.54
C GLU A 419 -1.61 -22.24 -16.48
N PHE A 420 -0.82 -21.18 -16.77
CA PHE A 420 0.25 -20.75 -15.88
C PHE A 420 -0.17 -19.75 -14.79
N TYR A 421 -1.23 -18.97 -15.04
CA TYR A 421 -1.71 -17.89 -14.17
C TYR A 421 -3.18 -18.07 -13.74
N GLY A 422 -3.82 -19.18 -14.09
CA GLY A 422 -5.21 -19.52 -13.70
C GLY A 422 -5.40 -19.84 -12.23
N ARG A 423 -4.30 -20.05 -11.51
CA ARG A 423 -4.30 -20.33 -10.07
C ARG A 423 -3.46 -19.29 -9.34
N GLU A 424 -3.94 -18.88 -8.18
CA GLU A 424 -3.29 -17.90 -7.32
C GLU A 424 -3.38 -18.31 -5.85
N THR A 425 -2.50 -17.76 -5.02
CA THR A 425 -2.65 -17.77 -3.57
C THR A 425 -3.07 -16.38 -3.09
N ALA A 426 -3.69 -16.32 -1.90
CA ALA A 426 -4.00 -15.06 -1.23
C ALA A 426 -3.33 -14.96 0.14
N ARG A 427 -3.21 -13.74 0.66
CA ARG A 427 -2.65 -13.43 1.99
C ARG A 427 -3.38 -14.14 3.13
N ASP A 428 -4.70 -14.26 3.04
CA ASP A 428 -5.53 -14.84 4.10
C ASP A 428 -5.44 -16.37 4.17
N TYR A 429 -5.05 -17.02 3.08
CA TYR A 429 -4.93 -18.47 2.93
C TYR A 429 -3.70 -18.83 2.08
N PRO A 430 -2.47 -18.54 2.56
CA PRO A 430 -1.24 -18.68 1.78
C PRO A 430 -0.80 -20.13 1.52
N THR A 431 -1.60 -21.09 1.98
CA THR A 431 -1.40 -22.54 1.80
C THR A 431 -2.50 -23.15 0.93
N ALA A 432 -3.27 -22.32 0.20
CA ALA A 432 -4.30 -22.77 -0.72
C ALA A 432 -4.14 -22.05 -2.06
N ARG A 433 -4.23 -22.81 -3.15
CA ARG A 433 -4.25 -22.29 -4.52
C ARG A 433 -5.69 -22.23 -4.99
N THR A 434 -6.20 -21.04 -5.23
CA THR A 434 -7.57 -20.79 -5.70
C THR A 434 -7.57 -20.40 -7.17
N ALA A 435 -8.74 -20.44 -7.81
CA ALA A 435 -8.92 -19.84 -9.12
C ALA A 435 -8.55 -18.35 -9.10
N ALA A 436 -7.76 -17.91 -10.07
CA ALA A 436 -7.35 -16.51 -10.21
C ALA A 436 -8.40 -15.69 -10.95
N LEU A 437 -8.82 -14.56 -10.38
CA LEU A 437 -9.90 -13.73 -10.95
C LEU A 437 -9.64 -13.29 -12.39
N SER A 438 -8.40 -12.92 -12.71
CA SER A 438 -8.00 -12.54 -14.06
C SER A 438 -6.56 -12.99 -14.34
N PRO A 439 -6.40 -14.20 -14.91
CA PRO A 439 -5.10 -14.75 -15.25
C PRO A 439 -4.33 -13.85 -16.24
N TYR A 440 -5.07 -13.25 -17.18
CA TYR A 440 -4.52 -12.33 -18.17
C TYR A 440 -3.98 -11.04 -17.55
N TYR A 441 -4.73 -10.44 -16.62
CA TYR A 441 -4.27 -9.26 -15.89
C TYR A 441 -2.99 -9.56 -15.10
N THR A 442 -2.99 -10.64 -14.32
CA THR A 442 -1.80 -11.05 -13.53
C THR A 442 -0.57 -11.29 -14.41
N PHE A 443 -0.78 -11.89 -15.59
CA PHE A 443 0.28 -12.06 -16.58
C PHE A 443 0.79 -10.72 -17.13
N CYS A 444 -0.08 -9.77 -17.46
CA CYS A 444 0.33 -8.45 -17.94
C CYS A 444 1.08 -7.66 -16.86
N GLU A 445 0.60 -7.68 -15.61
CA GLU A 445 1.27 -7.07 -14.46
C GLU A 445 2.69 -7.61 -14.23
N HIS A 446 2.91 -8.87 -14.58
CA HIS A 446 4.22 -9.50 -14.51
C HIS A 446 5.23 -8.90 -15.51
N LEU A 447 4.75 -8.33 -16.62
CA LEU A 447 5.60 -7.71 -17.64
C LEU A 447 5.88 -6.22 -17.37
N ASN A 448 5.32 -5.65 -16.30
CA ASN A 448 5.63 -4.28 -15.89
C ASN A 448 7.02 -4.18 -15.23
N PRO A 449 7.74 -3.07 -15.40
CA PRO A 449 7.34 -1.80 -16.05
C PRO A 449 7.43 -1.79 -17.59
N ALA A 450 8.08 -2.77 -18.22
CA ALA A 450 8.33 -2.75 -19.67
C ALA A 450 7.04 -2.68 -20.50
N LEU A 451 6.04 -3.49 -20.15
CA LEU A 451 4.77 -3.52 -20.88
C LEU A 451 4.03 -2.19 -20.79
N HIS A 452 3.89 -1.64 -19.58
CA HIS A 452 3.27 -0.33 -19.36
C HIS A 452 3.94 0.78 -20.18
N PHE A 453 5.28 0.87 -20.14
CA PHE A 453 6.04 1.86 -20.91
C PHE A 453 5.81 1.73 -22.42
N TRP A 454 6.14 0.57 -23.00
CA TRP A 454 6.14 0.40 -24.45
C TRP A 454 4.73 0.45 -25.03
N HIS A 455 3.76 -0.22 -24.41
CA HIS A 455 2.37 -0.13 -24.84
C HIS A 455 1.84 1.29 -24.68
N GLY A 456 2.17 1.97 -23.57
CA GLY A 456 1.80 3.34 -23.29
C GLY A 456 2.29 4.32 -24.36
N VAL A 457 3.56 4.25 -24.76
CA VAL A 457 4.10 5.09 -25.85
C VAL A 457 3.34 4.85 -27.16
N GLY A 458 3.08 3.59 -27.51
CA GLY A 458 2.28 3.24 -28.70
C GLY A 458 0.85 3.81 -28.65
N LEU A 459 0.18 3.73 -27.50
CA LEU A 459 -1.14 4.34 -27.29
C LEU A 459 -1.08 5.86 -27.41
N THR A 460 -0.08 6.51 -26.79
CA THR A 460 0.08 7.97 -26.83
C THR A 460 0.26 8.46 -28.27
N ILE A 461 1.08 7.77 -29.08
CA ILE A 461 1.25 8.06 -30.51
C ILE A 461 -0.08 7.94 -31.26
N TRP A 462 -0.86 6.89 -30.99
CA TRP A 462 -2.18 6.71 -31.58
C TRP A 462 -3.14 7.82 -31.15
N PHE A 463 -3.21 8.17 -29.87
CA PHE A 463 -4.14 9.19 -29.36
C PHE A 463 -3.80 10.60 -29.84
N LEU A 464 -2.52 10.93 -30.01
CA LEU A 464 -2.11 12.24 -30.55
C LEU A 464 -2.50 12.45 -32.02
N THR A 465 -2.64 11.35 -32.77
CA THR A 465 -2.85 11.42 -34.22
C THR A 465 -4.24 10.98 -34.65
N GLN A 466 -4.79 9.92 -34.04
CA GLN A 466 -6.03 9.25 -34.44
C GLN A 466 -7.14 9.33 -33.38
N GLY A 467 -6.78 9.45 -32.10
CA GLY A 467 -7.74 9.46 -30.98
C GLY A 467 -8.30 10.85 -30.65
N PRO A 468 -9.30 10.92 -29.75
CA PRO A 468 -9.94 12.18 -29.39
C PRO A 468 -9.08 13.06 -28.48
N ALA A 469 -8.26 12.47 -27.60
CA ALA A 469 -7.30 13.16 -26.75
C ALA A 469 -6.23 12.18 -26.25
N SER A 470 -5.01 12.69 -26.07
CA SER A 470 -3.90 11.97 -25.43
C SER A 470 -3.67 12.48 -24.00
N ARG A 471 -3.18 11.61 -23.11
CA ARG A 471 -2.84 11.99 -21.72
C ARG A 471 -1.62 12.89 -21.62
N THR A 472 -0.74 12.85 -22.63
CA THR A 472 0.48 13.65 -22.74
C THR A 472 0.82 13.92 -24.21
N ASP A 473 1.69 14.89 -24.46
CA ASP A 473 2.24 15.21 -25.79
C ASP A 473 3.68 14.67 -25.95
N ILE A 474 4.28 14.84 -27.13
CA ILE A 474 5.64 14.32 -27.40
C ILE A 474 6.69 14.93 -26.44
N PRO A 475 6.72 16.26 -26.19
CA PRO A 475 7.63 16.84 -25.21
C PRO A 475 7.41 16.37 -23.77
N GLY A 476 6.16 16.08 -23.38
CA GLY A 476 5.79 15.62 -22.04
C GLY A 476 5.97 14.12 -21.80
N MET A 477 6.18 13.30 -22.84
CA MET A 477 6.41 11.86 -22.70
C MET A 477 7.54 11.47 -21.73
N PRO A 478 8.73 12.10 -21.74
CA PRO A 478 9.82 11.72 -20.83
C PRO A 478 9.46 11.88 -19.36
N GLU A 479 8.71 12.93 -19.01
CA GLU A 479 8.26 13.16 -17.63
C GLU A 479 7.10 12.23 -17.27
N TYR A 480 6.14 12.06 -18.19
CA TYR A 480 4.98 11.18 -17.97
C TYR A 480 5.38 9.71 -17.71
N TYR A 481 6.42 9.22 -18.39
CA TYR A 481 6.94 7.85 -18.24
C TYR A 481 8.20 7.76 -17.37
N ARG A 482 8.51 8.79 -16.58
CA ARG A 482 9.77 8.88 -15.82
C ARG A 482 9.97 7.73 -14.85
N GLU A 483 8.90 7.32 -14.17
CA GLU A 483 8.93 6.20 -13.22
C GLU A 483 9.31 4.89 -13.93
N ASP A 484 8.62 4.53 -15.01
CA ASP A 484 8.92 3.32 -15.78
C ASP A 484 10.34 3.32 -16.35
N VAL A 485 10.78 4.46 -16.91
CA VAL A 485 12.13 4.60 -17.48
C VAL A 485 13.20 4.43 -16.39
N THR A 486 12.95 4.95 -15.19
CA THR A 486 13.85 4.80 -14.03
C THR A 486 13.90 3.34 -13.59
N MET A 487 12.75 2.70 -13.40
CA MET A 487 12.68 1.29 -13.01
C MET A 487 13.35 0.36 -14.05
N LEU A 488 13.17 0.64 -15.35
CA LEU A 488 13.85 -0.10 -16.42
C LEU A 488 15.38 0.08 -16.38
N ALA A 489 15.86 1.28 -16.04
CA ALA A 489 17.29 1.53 -15.87
C ALA A 489 17.86 0.80 -14.64
N GLU A 490 17.14 0.77 -13.52
CA GLU A 490 17.49 0.01 -12.31
C GLU A 490 17.52 -1.51 -12.55
N LEU A 491 16.72 -1.98 -13.50
CA LEU A 491 16.73 -3.37 -13.99
C LEU A 491 17.83 -3.64 -15.04
N GLU A 492 18.76 -2.70 -15.27
CA GLU A 492 19.83 -2.77 -16.27
C GLU A 492 19.30 -2.91 -17.72
N CYS A 493 18.08 -2.45 -17.97
CA CYS A 493 17.38 -2.55 -19.25
C CYS A 493 16.92 -1.17 -19.75
N PRO A 494 17.81 -0.16 -19.83
CA PRO A 494 17.43 1.23 -20.03
C PRO A 494 16.75 1.46 -21.39
N VAL A 495 15.77 2.37 -21.40
CA VAL A 495 15.21 2.95 -22.62
C VAL A 495 16.24 3.89 -23.23
N ASN A 496 16.47 3.79 -24.55
CA ASN A 496 17.39 4.69 -25.24
C ASN A 496 16.81 6.12 -25.29
N PRO A 497 17.48 7.13 -24.71
CA PRO A 497 16.99 8.52 -24.74
C PRO A 497 16.78 9.09 -26.15
N ALA A 498 17.45 8.51 -27.16
CA ALA A 498 17.26 8.88 -28.57
C ALA A 498 15.81 8.69 -29.05
N LEU A 499 15.02 7.80 -28.44
CA LEU A 499 13.61 7.62 -28.75
C LEU A 499 12.85 8.95 -28.71
N PHE A 500 12.90 9.65 -27.57
CA PHE A 500 12.16 10.90 -27.38
C PHE A 500 12.67 12.01 -28.30
N LYS A 501 13.99 12.08 -28.52
CA LYS A 501 14.60 13.05 -29.44
C LYS A 501 14.16 12.82 -30.89
N GLU A 502 14.03 11.57 -31.32
CA GLU A 502 13.59 11.24 -32.67
C GLU A 502 12.09 11.47 -32.86
N LEU A 503 11.26 11.10 -31.88
CA LEU A 503 9.82 11.41 -31.89
C LEU A 503 9.59 12.92 -31.95
N GLY A 504 10.34 13.72 -31.17
CA GLY A 504 10.23 15.18 -31.13
C GLY A 504 10.56 15.90 -32.45
N LYS A 505 11.18 15.22 -33.43
CA LYS A 505 11.44 15.79 -34.76
C LYS A 505 10.24 15.72 -35.70
N ILE A 506 9.23 14.92 -35.36
CA ILE A 506 8.07 14.69 -36.22
C ILE A 506 6.99 15.73 -35.91
N ARG A 507 6.55 16.46 -36.93
CA ARG A 507 5.41 17.38 -36.80
C ARG A 507 4.13 16.56 -36.69
N VAL A 508 3.47 16.66 -35.54
CA VAL A 508 2.23 15.94 -35.25
C VAL A 508 1.05 16.69 -35.84
N ALA A 509 0.23 15.99 -36.63
CA ALA A 509 -1.10 16.41 -37.00
C ALA A 509 -2.12 15.50 -36.31
N SER A 510 -3.16 16.08 -35.73
CA SER A 510 -4.30 15.36 -35.19
C SER A 510 -5.38 15.22 -36.24
N ARG A 511 -6.12 14.11 -36.18
CA ARG A 511 -7.33 13.90 -36.98
C ARG A 511 -8.34 15.02 -36.73
N SER A 512 -9.11 15.43 -37.74
CA SER A 512 -10.16 16.42 -37.52
C SER A 512 -11.18 15.84 -36.53
N SER A 513 -11.41 16.53 -35.40
CA SER A 513 -12.58 16.25 -34.57
C SER A 513 -13.84 16.46 -35.42
N ASN A 514 -14.91 15.70 -35.18
CA ASN A 514 -16.18 15.90 -35.88
C ASN A 514 -16.70 17.31 -35.57
N VAL A 515 -16.35 18.30 -36.38
CA VAL A 515 -16.98 19.62 -36.36
C VAL A 515 -18.35 19.42 -36.95
N TYR A 516 -19.38 19.38 -36.09
CA TYR A 516 -20.77 19.40 -36.53
C TYR A 516 -21.02 20.75 -37.19
N THR A 517 -21.06 20.77 -38.52
CA THR A 517 -21.53 21.94 -39.25
C THR A 517 -23.04 21.82 -39.32
N ILE A 518 -23.75 22.78 -38.74
CA ILE A 518 -25.20 22.90 -38.92
C ILE A 518 -25.39 23.71 -40.20
N GLU A 519 -25.75 23.04 -41.29
CA GLU A 519 -26.24 23.74 -42.48
C GLU A 519 -27.69 24.14 -42.23
N VAL A 520 -27.92 25.45 -42.13
CA VAL A 520 -29.26 26.03 -42.06
C VAL A 520 -29.65 26.42 -43.49
N ARG A 521 -30.59 25.69 -44.12
CA ARG A 521 -31.16 26.06 -45.42
C ARG A 521 -32.55 26.64 -45.23
N LEU A 522 -32.77 27.83 -45.77
CA LEU A 522 -34.10 28.40 -45.92
C LEU A 522 -34.77 27.75 -47.14
N THR A 523 -35.84 27.01 -46.90
CA THR A 523 -36.69 26.43 -47.94
C THR A 523 -38.02 27.20 -48.00
N SER A 524 -38.75 27.07 -49.10
CA SER A 524 -40.08 27.70 -49.27
C SER A 524 -41.12 27.24 -48.23
N SER A 525 -40.84 26.17 -47.48
CA SER A 525 -41.67 25.63 -46.40
C SER A 525 -41.12 25.88 -44.98
N GLY A 526 -40.02 26.62 -44.82
CA GLY A 526 -39.41 26.93 -43.52
C GLY A 526 -37.90 26.67 -43.45
N VAL A 527 -37.34 26.72 -42.22
CA VAL A 527 -35.92 26.46 -41.95
C VAL A 527 -35.68 24.95 -41.85
N SER A 528 -34.86 24.40 -42.75
CA SER A 528 -34.36 23.03 -42.69
C SER A 528 -32.94 23.03 -42.15
N THR A 529 -32.69 22.29 -41.07
CA THR A 529 -31.35 22.06 -40.53
C THR A 529 -30.88 20.66 -40.89
N SER A 530 -29.77 20.56 -41.61
CA SER A 530 -29.03 19.30 -41.76
C SER A 530 -27.70 19.42 -41.00
N SER A 531 -27.45 18.45 -40.10
CA SER A 531 -26.18 18.31 -39.40
C SER A 531 -25.47 17.06 -39.92
N GLY A 532 -24.21 17.22 -40.31
CA GLY A 532 -23.36 16.13 -40.73
C GLY A 532 -21.90 16.40 -40.37
N PRO A 533 -21.11 15.37 -39.99
CA PRO A 533 -19.70 15.54 -39.72
C PRO A 533 -18.98 15.91 -41.01
N LYS A 534 -18.35 17.09 -41.06
CA LYS A 534 -17.49 17.48 -42.19
C LYS A 534 -16.07 17.04 -41.89
N ARG A 535 -15.61 15.98 -42.57
CA ARG A 535 -14.23 15.51 -42.48
C ARG A 535 -13.31 16.40 -43.31
N ASP A 536 -12.20 16.84 -42.74
CA ASP A 536 -11.13 17.46 -43.50
C ASP A 536 -10.14 16.38 -43.99
N ASP A 537 -10.32 15.93 -45.22
CA ASP A 537 -9.47 14.92 -45.86
C ASP A 537 -7.98 15.31 -45.90
N ARG A 538 -7.65 16.61 -45.84
CA ARG A 538 -6.25 17.07 -45.80
C ARG A 538 -5.67 16.88 -44.41
N GLN A 539 -6.43 17.23 -43.37
CA GLN A 539 -6.03 17.02 -41.98
C GLN A 539 -5.94 15.53 -41.63
N ASP A 540 -6.92 14.72 -42.04
CA ASP A 540 -6.91 13.28 -41.82
C ASP A 540 -5.71 12.60 -42.53
N ARG A 541 -5.34 13.04 -43.74
CA ARG A 541 -4.12 12.58 -44.44
C ARG A 541 -2.84 13.04 -43.75
N ALA A 542 -2.81 14.24 -43.18
CA ALA A 542 -1.67 14.71 -42.40
C ALA A 542 -1.49 13.86 -41.13
N ALA A 543 -2.58 13.60 -40.41
CA ALA A 543 -2.60 12.78 -39.21
C ALA A 543 -2.18 11.32 -39.48
N ALA A 544 -2.64 10.74 -40.59
CA ALA A 544 -2.23 9.41 -41.04
C ALA A 544 -0.72 9.32 -41.31
N ARG A 545 -0.12 10.36 -41.93
CA ARG A 545 1.33 10.43 -42.16
C ARG A 545 2.11 10.60 -40.86
N SER A 546 1.65 11.49 -39.97
CA SER A 546 2.27 11.66 -38.65
C SER A 546 2.25 10.36 -37.85
N PHE A 547 1.13 9.62 -37.87
CA PHE A 547 1.02 8.32 -37.20
C PHE A 547 2.05 7.32 -37.73
N ALA A 548 2.13 7.14 -39.06
CA ALA A 548 3.07 6.19 -39.65
C ALA A 548 4.53 6.52 -39.31
N GLN A 549 4.93 7.80 -39.35
CA GLN A 549 6.28 8.23 -39.00
C GLN A 549 6.61 7.99 -37.52
N LEU A 550 5.68 8.32 -36.61
CA LEU A 550 5.86 8.10 -35.18
C LEU A 550 5.92 6.60 -34.84
N GLN A 551 5.03 5.82 -35.44
CA GLN A 551 4.96 4.36 -35.27
C GLN A 551 6.25 3.69 -35.74
N GLU A 552 6.83 4.12 -36.87
CA GLU A 552 8.10 3.59 -37.37
C GLU A 552 9.26 3.83 -36.38
N VAL A 553 9.38 5.05 -35.85
CA VAL A 553 10.38 5.37 -34.83
C VAL A 553 10.18 4.52 -33.58
N TYR A 554 8.95 4.49 -33.06
CA TYR A 554 8.60 3.72 -31.87
C TYR A 554 8.91 2.22 -32.04
N LEU A 555 8.46 1.59 -33.12
CA LEU A 555 8.64 0.15 -33.35
C LEU A 555 10.13 -0.21 -33.49
N ARG A 556 10.92 0.62 -34.18
CA ARG A 556 12.37 0.40 -34.28
C ARG A 556 13.05 0.39 -32.91
N HIS A 557 12.70 1.32 -32.03
CA HIS A 557 13.26 1.36 -30.67
C HIS A 557 12.74 0.21 -29.79
N LEU A 558 11.45 -0.13 -29.88
CA LEU A 558 10.87 -1.27 -29.17
C LEU A 558 11.54 -2.59 -29.59
N GLU A 559 11.73 -2.82 -30.88
CA GLU A 559 12.36 -4.04 -31.38
C GLU A 559 13.84 -4.11 -30.99
N ALA A 560 14.57 -3.01 -31.11
CA ALA A 560 15.95 -2.93 -30.66
C ALA A 560 16.07 -3.21 -29.15
N TRP A 561 15.18 -2.64 -28.33
CA TRP A 561 15.13 -2.92 -26.89
C TRP A 561 14.80 -4.39 -26.61
N THR A 562 13.82 -4.95 -27.32
CA THR A 562 13.38 -6.34 -27.16
C THR A 562 14.53 -7.31 -27.43
N VAL A 563 15.23 -7.15 -28.55
CA VAL A 563 16.37 -8.02 -28.92
C VAL A 563 17.50 -7.92 -27.89
N LYS A 564 17.75 -6.70 -27.37
CA LYS A 564 18.88 -6.45 -26.48
C LYS A 564 18.60 -6.82 -25.01
N TYR A 565 17.39 -6.57 -24.51
CA TYR A 565 17.13 -6.53 -23.08
C TYR A 565 16.01 -7.44 -22.59
N PHE A 566 15.12 -7.99 -23.43
CA PHE A 566 13.93 -8.71 -22.94
C PHE A 566 14.25 -9.88 -21.98
N GLU A 567 15.25 -10.70 -22.31
CA GLU A 567 15.68 -11.81 -21.45
C GLU A 567 16.32 -11.31 -20.14
N THR A 568 17.15 -10.27 -20.24
CA THR A 568 17.81 -9.65 -19.08
C THR A 568 16.78 -9.04 -18.14
N PHE A 569 15.79 -8.34 -18.70
CA PHE A 569 14.66 -7.75 -17.98
C PHE A 569 13.93 -8.81 -17.17
N TRP A 570 13.47 -9.89 -17.82
CA TRP A 570 12.74 -10.96 -17.15
C TRP A 570 13.54 -11.60 -16.01
N ARG A 571 14.82 -11.90 -16.25
CA ARG A 571 15.71 -12.48 -15.23
C ARG A 571 15.94 -11.51 -14.07
N ASN A 572 16.20 -10.24 -14.35
CA ASN A 572 16.48 -9.25 -13.31
C ASN A 572 15.22 -8.97 -12.47
N CYS A 573 14.04 -8.92 -13.08
CA CYS A 573 12.75 -8.86 -12.37
C CYS A 573 12.58 -10.04 -11.41
N TYR A 574 12.79 -11.27 -11.88
CA TYR A 574 12.74 -12.48 -11.03
C TYR A 574 13.72 -12.38 -9.86
N ARG A 575 14.99 -12.08 -10.14
CA ARG A 575 16.05 -12.03 -9.12
C ARG A 575 15.76 -10.97 -8.06
N GLN A 576 15.35 -9.77 -8.47
CA GLN A 576 15.06 -8.69 -7.52
C GLN A 576 13.85 -9.02 -6.63
N ARG A 577 12.73 -9.47 -7.23
CA ARG A 577 11.50 -9.81 -6.48
C ARG A 577 11.70 -11.00 -5.53
N VAL A 578 12.36 -12.07 -5.99
CA VAL A 578 12.66 -13.23 -5.13
C VAL A 578 13.69 -12.86 -4.05
N ALA A 579 14.72 -12.06 -4.37
CA ALA A 579 15.66 -11.58 -3.36
C ALA A 579 14.94 -10.73 -2.29
N GLU A 580 13.98 -9.91 -2.69
CA GLU A 580 13.17 -9.13 -1.76
C GLU A 580 12.34 -10.01 -0.82
N CYS A 581 11.66 -11.01 -1.37
CA CYS A 581 10.98 -12.03 -0.58
C CYS A 581 11.95 -12.71 0.42
N GLY A 582 13.16 -13.05 -0.02
CA GLY A 582 14.18 -13.65 0.83
C GLY A 582 14.70 -12.73 1.93
N ARG A 583 14.92 -11.44 1.63
CA ARG A 583 15.28 -10.42 2.66
C ARG A 583 14.20 -10.35 3.73
N ARG A 584 12.93 -10.34 3.31
CA ARG A 584 11.77 -10.33 4.21
C ARG A 584 11.69 -11.61 5.05
N TYR A 585 11.87 -12.78 4.43
CA TYR A 585 11.90 -14.07 5.13
C TYR A 585 12.97 -14.10 6.22
N ASN A 586 14.20 -13.70 5.87
CA ASN A 586 15.33 -13.66 6.79
C ASN A 586 15.07 -12.68 7.94
N ARG A 587 14.53 -11.48 7.67
CA ARG A 587 14.12 -10.53 8.73
C ARG A 587 13.13 -11.13 9.71
N LEU A 588 12.07 -11.77 9.22
CA LEU A 588 11.07 -12.40 10.08
C LEU A 588 11.66 -13.54 10.90
N ARG A 589 12.58 -14.32 10.30
CA ARG A 589 13.32 -15.39 10.98
C ARG A 589 14.19 -14.82 12.10
N GLU A 590 14.96 -13.76 11.84
CA GLU A 590 15.80 -13.09 12.84
C GLU A 590 14.94 -12.47 13.97
N LYS A 591 13.82 -11.84 13.62
CA LYS A 591 12.89 -11.24 14.60
C LYS A 591 12.30 -12.28 15.55
N LYS A 592 11.94 -13.47 15.04
CA LYS A 592 11.25 -14.51 15.82
C LYS A 592 12.15 -15.62 16.36
N GLY A 593 13.38 -15.72 15.86
CA GLY A 593 14.31 -16.82 16.14
C GLY A 593 13.94 -18.16 15.49
N LYS A 594 12.93 -18.18 14.62
CA LYS A 594 12.45 -19.38 13.94
C LYS A 594 11.86 -19.03 12.58
N ALA A 595 11.80 -20.00 11.67
CA ALA A 595 11.16 -19.84 10.37
C ALA A 595 9.74 -19.24 10.52
N PRO A 596 9.40 -18.17 9.77
CA PRO A 596 8.05 -17.61 9.80
C PRO A 596 7.04 -18.62 9.27
N THR A 597 5.83 -18.62 9.85
CA THR A 597 4.73 -19.41 9.27
C THR A 597 4.27 -18.80 7.94
N PRO A 598 3.63 -19.56 7.03
CA PRO A 598 3.14 -19.03 5.76
C PRO A 598 2.30 -17.76 5.93
N LYS A 599 1.40 -17.73 6.91
CA LYS A 599 0.56 -16.56 7.25
C LYS A 599 1.35 -15.34 7.73
N GLN A 600 2.51 -15.55 8.34
CA GLN A 600 3.37 -14.46 8.80
C GLN A 600 4.22 -13.88 7.66
N PHE A 601 4.56 -14.72 6.66
CA PHE A 601 5.40 -14.33 5.54
C PHE A 601 4.60 -13.74 4.37
N ALA A 602 3.37 -14.22 4.14
CA ALA A 602 2.51 -13.83 3.04
C ALA A 602 1.96 -12.39 3.15
N THR A 603 2.76 -11.39 2.81
CA THR A 603 2.27 -10.04 2.48
C THR A 603 1.76 -9.98 1.05
N GLN A 604 1.18 -8.83 0.67
CA GLN A 604 0.69 -8.64 -0.69
C GLN A 604 1.81 -8.84 -1.72
N ASP A 605 2.99 -8.29 -1.48
CA ASP A 605 4.12 -8.36 -2.43
C ASP A 605 4.71 -9.76 -2.56
N VAL A 606 4.76 -10.50 -1.44
CA VAL A 606 5.14 -11.91 -1.43
C VAL A 606 4.11 -12.73 -2.21
N VAL A 607 2.82 -12.52 -1.96
CA VAL A 607 1.74 -13.21 -2.68
C VAL A 607 1.78 -12.89 -4.18
N THR A 608 1.97 -11.62 -4.55
CA THR A 608 2.16 -11.19 -5.94
C THR A 608 3.33 -11.93 -6.60
N THR A 609 4.47 -12.01 -5.91
CA THR A 609 5.66 -12.75 -6.40
C THR A 609 5.38 -14.24 -6.55
N ILE A 610 4.68 -14.86 -5.59
CA ILE A 610 4.26 -16.27 -5.66
C ILE A 610 3.36 -16.52 -6.86
N ASN A 611 2.38 -15.65 -7.10
CA ASN A 611 1.43 -15.78 -8.20
C ASN A 611 2.12 -15.61 -9.56
N GLN A 612 3.03 -14.63 -9.68
CA GLN A 612 3.73 -14.33 -10.92
C GLN A 612 4.71 -15.43 -11.36
N TYR A 613 5.55 -15.91 -10.44
CA TYR A 613 6.66 -16.80 -10.79
C TYR A 613 6.41 -18.26 -10.45
N PHE A 614 5.55 -18.53 -9.47
CA PHE A 614 5.38 -19.87 -8.89
C PHE A 614 3.93 -20.38 -8.98
N GLY A 615 3.04 -19.66 -9.67
CA GLY A 615 1.66 -20.09 -9.95
C GLY A 615 0.80 -20.27 -8.70
N GLY A 616 1.06 -19.48 -7.65
CA GLY A 616 0.34 -19.60 -6.38
C GLY A 616 0.98 -20.58 -5.38
N ASP A 617 2.07 -21.26 -5.73
CA ASP A 617 2.71 -22.23 -4.84
C ASP A 617 3.78 -21.58 -3.94
N TYR A 618 3.41 -21.40 -2.68
CA TYR A 618 4.28 -20.89 -1.63
C TYR A 618 5.54 -21.75 -1.40
N THR A 619 5.45 -23.07 -1.55
CA THR A 619 6.57 -23.98 -1.27
C THR A 619 7.69 -23.80 -2.27
N ARG A 620 7.36 -23.57 -3.54
CA ARG A 620 8.32 -23.28 -4.61
C ARG A 620 9.10 -21.98 -4.38
N LEU A 621 8.47 -20.96 -3.77
CA LEU A 621 9.20 -19.76 -3.36
C LEU A 621 10.25 -20.09 -2.29
N LEU A 622 9.92 -20.92 -1.29
CA LEU A 622 10.91 -21.32 -0.27
C LEU A 622 12.07 -22.12 -0.88
N GLU A 623 11.77 -23.02 -1.83
CA GLU A 623 12.79 -23.75 -2.58
C GLU A 623 13.70 -22.80 -3.37
N ALA A 624 13.13 -21.80 -4.05
CA ALA A 624 13.89 -20.78 -4.77
C ALA A 624 14.77 -19.91 -3.85
N LEU A 625 14.40 -19.80 -2.57
CA LEU A 625 15.20 -19.16 -1.52
C LEU A 625 16.24 -20.10 -0.89
N GLY A 626 16.26 -21.38 -1.27
CA GLY A 626 17.09 -22.41 -0.64
C GLY A 626 16.69 -22.71 0.80
N GLU A 627 15.47 -22.36 1.20
CA GLU A 627 14.92 -22.56 2.54
C GLU A 627 14.19 -23.92 2.63
N PRO A 628 14.26 -24.61 3.78
CA PRO A 628 13.57 -25.89 3.93
C PRO A 628 12.06 -25.70 3.93
N VAL A 629 11.35 -26.46 3.09
CA VAL A 629 9.89 -26.49 3.08
C VAL A 629 9.40 -27.19 4.37
N PRO A 630 8.58 -26.54 5.20
CA PRO A 630 8.08 -27.16 6.43
C PRO A 630 7.22 -28.39 6.11
N LYS A 631 7.53 -29.55 6.69
CA LYS A 631 6.82 -30.82 6.45
C LYS A 631 5.30 -30.75 6.69
N ALA A 632 4.84 -29.83 7.54
CA ALA A 632 3.43 -29.64 7.87
C ALA A 632 2.67 -28.72 6.89
N VAL A 633 3.35 -28.12 5.91
CA VAL A 633 2.71 -27.24 4.91
C VAL A 633 2.39 -28.06 3.67
N SER A 634 1.14 -28.51 3.55
CA SER A 634 0.58 -29.03 2.31
C SER A 634 -0.19 -27.93 1.60
N ILE A 635 0.12 -27.65 0.35
CA ILE A 635 -0.69 -26.76 -0.49
C ILE A 635 -2.00 -27.48 -0.82
N ARG A 636 -3.13 -26.88 -0.45
CA ARG A 636 -4.44 -27.37 -0.89
C ARG A 636 -4.72 -26.82 -2.27
N GLU A 637 -4.88 -27.71 -3.24
CA GLU A 637 -5.41 -27.35 -4.55
C GLU A 637 -6.91 -27.06 -4.43
N GLY A 638 -7.29 -25.84 -4.79
CA GLY A 638 -8.68 -25.44 -4.95
C GLY A 638 -9.23 -26.06 -6.23
N ASN A 639 -10.13 -27.02 -6.08
CA ASN A 639 -10.82 -27.66 -7.21
C ASN A 639 -12.29 -27.28 -7.27
N LEU A 640 -12.76 -26.43 -6.35
CA LEU A 640 -14.17 -26.04 -6.25
C LEU A 640 -14.60 -25.33 -7.54
N ILE A 641 -13.77 -24.41 -8.03
CA ILE A 641 -14.00 -23.66 -9.28
C ILE A 641 -13.22 -24.35 -10.39
N LEU A 642 -13.93 -25.12 -11.22
CA LEU A 642 -13.37 -25.78 -12.40
C LEU A 642 -13.29 -24.84 -13.61
N SER A 643 -14.25 -23.92 -13.72
CA SER A 643 -14.31 -22.93 -14.82
C SER A 643 -14.88 -21.61 -14.31
N LEU A 644 -14.06 -20.56 -14.37
CA LEU A 644 -14.49 -19.20 -14.03
C LEU A 644 -15.52 -18.66 -15.01
N SER A 645 -15.43 -19.00 -16.30
CA SER A 645 -16.41 -18.55 -17.30
C SER A 645 -17.78 -19.19 -17.08
N ALA A 646 -17.82 -20.48 -16.73
CA ALA A 646 -19.08 -21.15 -16.39
C ALA A 646 -19.69 -20.57 -15.10
N LEU A 647 -18.85 -20.30 -14.09
CA LEU A 647 -19.27 -19.66 -12.85
C LEU A 647 -19.83 -18.25 -13.10
N GLU A 648 -19.14 -17.45 -13.89
CA GLU A 648 -19.55 -16.10 -14.26
C GLU A 648 -20.90 -16.11 -14.99
N GLU A 649 -21.09 -17.00 -15.97
CA GLU A 649 -22.36 -17.10 -16.71
C GLU A 649 -23.52 -17.50 -15.80
N ALA A 650 -23.32 -18.48 -14.91
CA ALA A 650 -24.34 -18.89 -13.95
C ALA A 650 -24.75 -17.74 -13.01
N LEU A 651 -23.77 -16.97 -12.55
CA LEU A 651 -24.00 -15.79 -11.71
C LEU A 651 -24.64 -14.63 -12.49
N ARG A 652 -24.30 -14.44 -13.77
CA ARG A 652 -24.93 -13.43 -14.64
C ARG A 652 -26.40 -13.76 -14.86
N GLU A 653 -26.72 -15.02 -15.14
CA GLU A 653 -28.09 -15.47 -15.30
C GLU A 653 -28.89 -15.32 -14.00
N MET A 654 -28.31 -15.65 -12.85
CA MET A 654 -28.91 -15.36 -11.55
C MET A 654 -29.15 -13.86 -11.36
N ALA A 655 -28.17 -13.00 -11.67
CA ALA A 655 -28.31 -11.56 -11.50
C ALA A 655 -29.44 -10.97 -12.35
N ARG A 656 -29.58 -11.41 -13.61
CA ARG A 656 -30.70 -11.04 -14.50
C ARG A 656 -32.07 -11.43 -13.94
N ARG A 657 -32.17 -12.56 -13.24
CA ARG A 657 -33.42 -13.03 -12.61
C ARG A 657 -33.77 -12.27 -11.33
N GLN A 658 -32.77 -11.83 -10.59
CA GLN A 658 -32.96 -11.19 -9.27
C GLN A 658 -33.10 -9.67 -9.34
N MET A 659 -32.73 -9.05 -10.47
CA MET A 659 -32.72 -7.60 -10.63
C MET A 659 -33.32 -7.20 -11.98
N THR A 660 -34.01 -6.06 -12.01
CA THR A 660 -34.56 -5.46 -13.24
C THR A 660 -33.44 -5.03 -14.21
N GLU A 661 -33.75 -4.93 -15.51
CA GLU A 661 -32.76 -4.60 -16.55
C GLU A 661 -32.14 -3.20 -16.40
N ASP A 662 -32.86 -2.25 -15.81
CA ASP A 662 -32.37 -0.91 -15.48
C ASP A 662 -31.30 -0.90 -14.38
N ALA A 663 -31.10 -2.03 -13.69
CA ALA A 663 -30.11 -2.23 -12.65
C ALA A 663 -28.79 -2.88 -13.16
N GLY A 664 -28.46 -2.77 -14.45
CA GLY A 664 -27.29 -3.42 -15.06
C GLY A 664 -25.98 -3.31 -14.26
N LYS A 665 -25.67 -2.12 -13.71
CA LYS A 665 -24.48 -1.92 -12.83
C LYS A 665 -24.53 -2.79 -11.57
N LEU A 666 -25.70 -2.95 -10.95
CA LEU A 666 -25.85 -3.78 -9.74
C LEU A 666 -25.82 -5.27 -10.06
N GLN A 667 -26.28 -5.68 -11.26
CA GLN A 667 -26.15 -7.05 -11.73
C GLN A 667 -24.67 -7.44 -11.83
N ASP A 668 -23.84 -6.61 -12.46
CA ASP A 668 -22.40 -6.87 -12.56
C ASP A 668 -21.73 -6.92 -11.17
N VAL A 669 -22.12 -6.03 -10.26
CA VAL A 669 -21.58 -6.08 -8.88
C VAL A 669 -21.99 -7.35 -8.15
N LEU A 670 -23.22 -7.83 -8.33
CA LEU A 670 -23.69 -9.09 -7.74
C LEU A 670 -22.87 -10.28 -8.27
N VAL A 671 -22.61 -10.34 -9.58
CA VAL A 671 -21.76 -11.36 -10.20
C VAL A 671 -20.38 -11.36 -9.53
N ARG A 672 -19.74 -10.20 -9.39
CA ARG A 672 -18.40 -10.09 -8.76
C ARG A 672 -18.39 -10.53 -7.31
N LEU A 673 -19.41 -10.13 -6.53
CA LEU A 673 -19.54 -10.58 -5.15
C LEU A 673 -19.72 -12.09 -5.06
N GLY A 674 -20.47 -12.69 -6.00
CA GLY A 674 -20.62 -14.14 -6.13
C GLY A 674 -19.32 -14.86 -6.46
N ILE A 675 -18.55 -14.36 -7.44
CA ILE A 675 -17.24 -14.93 -7.79
C ILE A 675 -16.29 -14.84 -6.58
N ARG A 676 -16.22 -13.66 -5.94
CA ARG A 676 -15.41 -13.46 -4.72
C ARG A 676 -15.82 -14.41 -3.60
N TYR A 677 -17.12 -14.68 -3.44
CA TYR A 677 -17.64 -15.63 -2.45
C TYR A 677 -17.10 -17.04 -2.71
N CYS A 678 -17.16 -17.49 -3.96
CA CYS A 678 -16.69 -18.82 -4.36
C CYS A 678 -15.17 -18.97 -4.21
N ILE A 679 -14.39 -17.96 -4.57
CA ILE A 679 -12.93 -17.97 -4.38
C ILE A 679 -12.58 -18.02 -2.88
N LEU A 680 -13.29 -17.25 -2.04
CA LEU A 680 -13.12 -17.31 -0.60
C LEU A 680 -13.53 -18.67 -0.02
N TRP A 681 -14.58 -19.30 -0.56
CA TRP A 681 -14.97 -20.66 -0.19
C TRP A 681 -13.83 -21.62 -0.53
N GLU A 682 -13.35 -21.61 -1.77
CA GLU A 682 -12.25 -22.47 -2.23
C GLU A 682 -10.97 -22.27 -1.40
N GLY A 683 -10.58 -21.02 -1.13
CA GLY A 683 -9.40 -20.66 -0.35
C GLY A 683 -9.50 -21.01 1.14
N ARG A 684 -10.71 -21.11 1.69
CA ARG A 684 -10.94 -21.53 3.08
C ARG A 684 -11.25 -23.02 3.22
N GLY A 685 -11.74 -23.66 2.16
CA GLY A 685 -12.23 -25.04 2.16
C GLY A 685 -13.62 -25.18 2.79
N LYS A 686 -14.29 -24.06 3.06
CA LYS A 686 -15.66 -23.99 3.59
C LYS A 686 -16.29 -22.65 3.21
N PRO A 687 -17.64 -22.55 3.14
CA PRO A 687 -18.31 -21.30 2.84
C PRO A 687 -17.80 -20.16 3.74
N PRO A 688 -17.54 -18.96 3.18
CA PRO A 688 -17.05 -17.84 3.98
C PRO A 688 -18.12 -17.39 4.98
N THR A 689 -17.68 -16.85 6.11
CA THR A 689 -18.57 -16.14 7.03
C THR A 689 -18.67 -14.68 6.62
N ARG A 690 -19.72 -13.97 7.07
CA ARG A 690 -19.85 -12.52 6.87
C ARG A 690 -18.58 -11.74 7.25
N SER A 691 -17.98 -12.10 8.40
CA SER A 691 -16.75 -11.47 8.89
C SER A 691 -15.55 -11.69 7.98
N ALA A 692 -15.48 -12.83 7.28
CA ALA A 692 -14.42 -13.15 6.34
C ALA A 692 -14.66 -12.51 4.95
N PHE A 693 -15.91 -12.24 4.57
CA PHE A 693 -16.23 -11.67 3.27
C PHE A 693 -15.91 -10.17 3.17
N SER A 694 -15.91 -9.43 4.29
CA SER A 694 -15.75 -7.97 4.37
C SER A 694 -16.70 -7.23 3.41
N SER A 695 -17.82 -6.72 3.95
CA SER A 695 -18.88 -6.11 3.14
C SER A 695 -18.42 -4.79 2.50
N SER A 696 -18.44 -4.71 1.17
CA SER A 696 -18.35 -3.45 0.44
C SER A 696 -19.63 -2.62 0.63
N TYR A 697 -19.59 -1.32 0.30
CA TYR A 697 -20.79 -0.47 0.24
C TYR A 697 -21.88 -1.13 -0.63
N TYR A 698 -21.49 -1.64 -1.80
CA TYR A 698 -22.41 -2.28 -2.73
C TYR A 698 -23.03 -3.58 -2.24
N TYR A 699 -22.40 -4.30 -1.30
CA TYR A 699 -23.03 -5.45 -0.66
C TYR A 699 -24.31 -5.04 0.09
N GLN A 700 -24.32 -3.86 0.73
CA GLN A 700 -25.50 -3.37 1.44
C GLN A 700 -26.63 -3.00 0.46
N GLU A 701 -26.29 -2.34 -0.64
CA GLU A 701 -27.23 -1.97 -1.70
C GLU A 701 -27.85 -3.20 -2.38
N ILE A 702 -27.05 -4.23 -2.65
CA ILE A 702 -27.52 -5.52 -3.16
C ILE A 702 -28.48 -6.18 -2.17
N CYS A 703 -28.13 -6.23 -0.88
CA CYS A 703 -29.02 -6.81 0.13
C CYS A 703 -30.37 -6.06 0.20
N GLN A 704 -30.36 -4.73 0.13
CA GLN A 704 -31.59 -3.92 0.09
C GLN A 704 -32.46 -4.26 -1.13
N ARG A 705 -31.85 -4.40 -2.32
CA ARG A 705 -32.57 -4.79 -3.55
C ARG A 705 -33.12 -6.21 -3.50
N LEU A 706 -32.44 -7.12 -2.79
CA LEU A 706 -32.94 -8.47 -2.48
C LEU A 706 -34.01 -8.47 -1.36
N GLY A 707 -34.51 -7.31 -0.94
CA GLY A 707 -35.56 -7.18 0.08
C GLY A 707 -35.08 -7.48 1.52
N LYS A 708 -33.77 -7.46 1.77
CA LYS A 708 -33.15 -7.72 3.08
C LYS A 708 -32.30 -6.54 3.49
N ASP A 709 -32.87 -5.62 4.27
CA ASP A 709 -32.13 -4.46 4.75
C ASP A 709 -31.00 -4.86 5.71
N ALA A 710 -29.78 -4.91 5.17
CA ALA A 710 -28.57 -5.26 5.91
C ALA A 710 -28.24 -4.28 7.05
N SER A 711 -28.87 -3.09 7.08
CA SER A 711 -28.73 -2.13 8.18
C SER A 711 -29.61 -2.48 9.40
N LYS A 712 -30.71 -3.23 9.18
CA LYS A 712 -31.67 -3.64 10.23
C LYS A 712 -31.41 -5.04 10.76
N ASN A 713 -31.08 -6.00 9.89
CA ASN A 713 -30.75 -7.36 10.28
C ASN A 713 -29.59 -7.93 9.44
N THR A 714 -28.38 -7.77 9.97
CA THR A 714 -27.12 -8.11 9.33
C THR A 714 -26.92 -9.60 9.07
N ALA A 715 -27.47 -10.46 9.94
CA ALA A 715 -27.38 -11.92 9.83
C ALA A 715 -28.32 -12.43 8.75
N ALA A 716 -29.61 -12.05 8.80
CA ALA A 716 -30.59 -12.47 7.81
C ALA A 716 -30.24 -12.02 6.38
N ALA A 717 -29.64 -10.83 6.22
CA ALA A 717 -29.16 -10.36 4.92
C ALA A 717 -27.98 -11.21 4.40
N TRP A 718 -27.07 -11.63 5.28
CA TRP A 718 -25.96 -12.51 4.92
C TRP A 718 -26.45 -13.90 4.53
N ASP A 719 -27.37 -14.48 5.29
CA ASP A 719 -27.92 -15.81 5.01
C ASP A 719 -28.66 -15.82 3.68
N ALA A 720 -29.43 -14.77 3.38
CA ALA A 720 -30.10 -14.62 2.09
C ALA A 720 -29.12 -14.51 0.92
N PHE A 721 -28.06 -13.69 1.06
CA PHE A 721 -27.04 -13.53 0.03
C PHE A 721 -26.25 -14.83 -0.20
N SER A 722 -25.70 -15.42 0.87
CA SER A 722 -24.92 -16.67 0.79
C SER A 722 -25.76 -17.82 0.22
N SER A 723 -26.99 -18.01 0.69
CA SER A 723 -27.90 -19.05 0.17
C SER A 723 -28.29 -18.84 -1.29
N LEU A 724 -28.36 -17.59 -1.75
CA LEU A 724 -28.60 -17.27 -3.16
C LEU A 724 -27.40 -17.68 -4.02
N ILE A 725 -26.18 -17.32 -3.61
CA ILE A 725 -24.96 -17.71 -4.32
C ILE A 725 -24.81 -19.22 -4.32
N GLU A 726 -24.85 -19.88 -3.16
CA GLU A 726 -24.64 -21.32 -3.01
C GLU A 726 -25.61 -22.15 -3.87
N ARG A 727 -26.91 -21.82 -3.88
CA ARG A 727 -27.88 -22.50 -4.75
C ARG A 727 -27.59 -22.32 -6.24
N THR A 728 -27.09 -21.15 -6.63
CA THR A 728 -26.80 -20.81 -8.02
C THR A 728 -25.56 -21.56 -8.52
N VAL A 729 -24.52 -21.64 -7.69
CA VAL A 729 -23.22 -22.15 -8.12
C VAL A 729 -23.08 -23.65 -7.89
N LYS A 730 -23.88 -24.27 -7.00
CA LYS A 730 -23.83 -25.71 -6.72
C LYS A 730 -23.75 -26.61 -7.97
N PRO A 731 -24.50 -26.35 -9.06
CA PRO A 731 -24.43 -27.18 -10.28
C PRO A 731 -23.14 -27.02 -11.10
N VAL A 732 -22.37 -25.97 -10.86
CA VAL A 732 -21.18 -25.58 -11.64
C VAL A 732 -19.88 -25.80 -10.85
N LEU A 733 -19.98 -26.02 -9.53
CA LEU A 733 -18.86 -26.37 -8.67
C LEU A 733 -18.70 -27.90 -8.62
N SER A 734 -17.48 -28.37 -8.35
CA SER A 734 -17.17 -29.80 -8.14
C SER A 734 -17.63 -30.28 -6.75
N LEU A 735 -18.90 -30.06 -6.42
CA LEU A 735 -19.49 -30.56 -5.18
C LEU A 735 -20.06 -31.95 -5.50
N ASP A 736 -19.23 -32.99 -5.41
CA ASP A 736 -19.69 -34.38 -5.51
C ASP A 736 -20.86 -34.61 -4.54
N GLU A 737 -21.93 -35.27 -5.00
CA GLU A 737 -23.14 -35.58 -4.22
C GLU A 737 -22.96 -36.73 -3.20
N GLU A 738 -21.73 -37.05 -2.79
CA GLU A 738 -21.47 -38.06 -1.76
C GLU A 738 -20.73 -37.46 -0.55
N SER A 739 -21.52 -36.99 0.41
CA SER A 739 -21.14 -36.90 1.84
C SER A 739 -22.31 -37.29 2.72
#